data_AF-A0A316W1W6-F1
#
_entry.id   AF-A0A316W1W6-F1
#
_cell.length_a   1.000
_cell.length_b   1.000
_cell.length_c   1.000
_cell.angle_alpha   90.00
_cell.angle_beta   90.00
_cell.angle_gamma   90.00
#
_symmetry.space_group_name_H-M   'P 1'
#
loop_
_entity.id
_entity.type
_entity.pdbx_description
1 polymer ?
#
loop_
_entity_poly.entity_id
_entity_poly.type
_entity_poly.pdbx_seq_one_letter_code
_entity_poly.pdbx_strand_id
1 'polypeptide(L)'
;MSSQAVAAASSSADTSSSYPDRIIIEQLSLRAQVGVDAWGRRKFQPLLLDVSVHTDVSSAGRTDHLPFSIHYGILVKELETFTDGKAFASVDSLIEELAKVCIFICKAPRVTLTLEKPRALLHAAAAGLTISRTAADYAAPKSSPNASQVSAAELFTWPADKDQQASSRLRHSMTLLDCRDTSGWQDSIVIRRLNISTILGVNAWERVDRQVVTFDLDVKLATRADRLTRHQTMAPVDHRTLVDAVSKYVEKSDFQTVESLATEVARVVVVQLGYRRARVRVGKPSAITFAEAAGIEVDRDQEFFAHEAKLAGPRAEASSSNVESNTAQGSANDVAGSEPSPAETLLSASHHTRMSVAASTENAGGAGPSKLELVDNSVPITPRGAESVASDERWHMVAISLGSNLGNRALNIHKAIMELAKTSPDCKVIDTSFLYETKPLYFAEQPRFLNAACRVATRFGPHQLLQFTQSIETNLGRDKTGVPLKGPRVVDLDLVCYDELILDSANLKLPHPGVEEREFVLRPLADILPEYRLPTTSRTIRQTLNLLLKAVDYGGHGDVVRVLPLPPPSGKSSSGAPSQLEWEAKTYVMGILNATPDSFSDGGSHLAVQSALAAAQKMVEHGADILDIGGQSTAPQAAEISAQEEKDRVLPIISAIRRDGIAQPISIDTFRADVASAALDNGAQIINDVSGGMRDPAMLKLAADRGVPIILMHMRGDSKTMHQNTKYENENVTQGVIKELSQRVDAALRAGVPRWNIIADPGIGFAKDKDGNVALLRELHRLTAHDQQVVPKRDQPSNRARTLQGRQDAASEDLFSPNASLADLPVLVGASRKRFLGTITGQTDPKDRAFATAAVCTAAIAAGADIIRVHDVKEMVDVAKTADAIFRNPQPKSRSKS
;
A
#
# COMPACT_ATOMS: atom_id res chain seq x y z
N MET A 1 -58.81 -30.30 -29.79
CA MET A 1 -58.23 -31.40 -30.57
C MET A 1 -57.09 -31.98 -29.76
N SER A 2 -57.38 -33.11 -29.16
CA SER A 2 -56.77 -33.62 -27.93
C SER A 2 -56.62 -35.12 -28.13
N SER A 3 -55.46 -35.55 -28.65
CA SER A 3 -54.97 -36.95 -28.62
C SER A 3 -53.73 -37.22 -29.48
N GLN A 4 -53.27 -36.32 -30.36
CA GLN A 4 -52.20 -36.63 -31.32
C GLN A 4 -50.77 -36.16 -30.96
N ALA A 5 -50.57 -35.45 -29.84
CA ALA A 5 -49.24 -34.96 -29.46
C ALA A 5 -48.43 -35.92 -28.56
N VAL A 6 -48.99 -37.07 -28.17
CA VAL A 6 -48.39 -37.99 -27.17
C VAL A 6 -47.65 -39.19 -27.80
N ALA A 7 -47.69 -39.35 -29.13
CA ALA A 7 -47.18 -40.54 -29.80
C ALA A 7 -45.71 -40.50 -30.27
N ALA A 8 -44.95 -39.43 -30.01
CA ALA A 8 -43.56 -39.30 -30.50
C ALA A 8 -42.46 -39.58 -29.44
N ALA A 9 -42.83 -39.98 -28.23
CA ALA A 9 -41.89 -40.11 -27.09
C ALA A 9 -41.37 -41.53 -26.83
N SER A 10 -41.42 -42.44 -27.82
CA SER A 10 -41.02 -43.84 -27.62
C SER A 10 -40.14 -44.41 -28.75
N SER A 11 -39.05 -43.74 -29.11
CA SER A 11 -37.93 -44.39 -29.82
C SER A 11 -36.71 -43.46 -29.98
N SER A 12 -35.76 -43.51 -29.05
CA SER A 12 -34.31 -43.37 -29.34
C SER A 12 -33.54 -43.23 -28.02
N ALA A 13 -33.02 -44.35 -27.54
CA ALA A 13 -31.89 -44.33 -26.62
C ALA A 13 -30.62 -44.17 -27.47
N ASP A 14 -30.14 -42.93 -27.66
CA ASP A 14 -28.70 -42.63 -27.81
C ASP A 14 -28.38 -41.12 -27.70
N THR A 15 -27.61 -40.80 -26.65
CA THR A 15 -26.47 -39.87 -26.54
C THR A 15 -26.46 -38.44 -27.17
N SER A 16 -26.44 -37.46 -26.26
CA SER A 16 -25.63 -36.21 -26.24
C SER A 16 -26.01 -34.94 -27.02
N SER A 17 -26.88 -34.91 -28.04
CA SER A 17 -27.12 -33.67 -28.82
C SER A 17 -28.56 -33.18 -29.04
N SER A 18 -29.59 -33.71 -28.36
CA SER A 18 -30.98 -33.41 -28.76
C SER A 18 -31.56 -32.04 -28.33
N TYR A 19 -30.83 -31.21 -27.57
CA TYR A 19 -31.32 -29.91 -27.11
C TYR A 19 -30.28 -28.83 -27.45
N PRO A 20 -30.46 -28.09 -28.55
CA PRO A 20 -29.47 -27.12 -29.04
C PRO A 20 -29.40 -25.86 -28.17
N ASP A 21 -30.48 -25.53 -27.45
CA ASP A 21 -30.62 -24.25 -26.76
C ASP A 21 -30.43 -24.38 -25.25
N ARG A 22 -30.03 -23.27 -24.62
CA ARG A 22 -29.84 -23.18 -23.17
C ARG A 22 -30.50 -21.93 -22.60
N ILE A 23 -31.27 -22.12 -21.53
CA ILE A 23 -31.71 -21.05 -20.64
C ILE A 23 -30.71 -21.00 -19.48
N ILE A 24 -30.12 -19.83 -19.27
CA ILE A 24 -28.99 -19.63 -18.35
C ILE A 24 -29.42 -18.68 -17.23
N ILE A 25 -29.12 -19.06 -15.99
CA ILE A 25 -29.23 -18.23 -14.78
C ILE A 25 -27.89 -18.31 -14.08
N GLU A 26 -27.27 -17.17 -13.84
CA GLU A 26 -25.94 -17.10 -13.19
C GLU A 26 -26.07 -16.39 -11.84
N GLN A 27 -25.32 -16.88 -10.86
CA GLN A 27 -25.14 -16.28 -9.55
C GLN A 27 -26.46 -16.07 -8.77
N LEU A 28 -27.41 -17.01 -8.88
CA LEU A 28 -28.63 -16.99 -8.08
C LEU A 28 -28.27 -17.18 -6.60
N SER A 29 -28.55 -16.17 -5.78
CA SER A 29 -28.25 -16.21 -4.35
C SER A 29 -29.33 -16.95 -3.58
N LEU A 30 -28.99 -18.13 -3.05
CA LEU A 30 -29.87 -18.94 -2.21
C LEU A 30 -29.43 -18.87 -0.75
N ARG A 31 -30.38 -18.99 0.18
CA ARG A 31 -30.09 -19.06 1.62
C ARG A 31 -30.53 -20.40 2.18
N ALA A 32 -29.57 -21.20 2.65
CA ALA A 32 -29.84 -22.49 3.28
C ALA A 32 -28.77 -22.82 4.33
N GLN A 33 -29.09 -23.73 5.24
CA GLN A 33 -28.11 -24.30 6.17
C GLN A 33 -27.50 -25.56 5.55
N VAL A 34 -26.22 -25.52 5.17
CA VAL A 34 -25.55 -26.65 4.49
C VAL A 34 -24.27 -27.05 5.21
N GLY A 35 -24.26 -28.27 5.75
CA GLY A 35 -23.13 -28.81 6.50
C GLY A 35 -22.76 -27.96 7.72
N VAL A 36 -21.48 -28.02 8.11
CA VAL A 36 -20.90 -27.18 9.18
C VAL A 36 -19.98 -26.11 8.59
N ASP A 37 -19.81 -24.98 9.28
CA ASP A 37 -18.82 -23.96 8.93
C ASP A 37 -17.39 -24.37 9.34
N ALA A 38 -16.42 -23.49 9.10
CA ALA A 38 -15.01 -23.72 9.45
C ALA A 38 -14.77 -23.97 10.96
N TRP A 39 -15.75 -23.64 11.81
CA TRP A 39 -15.71 -23.85 13.26
C TRP A 39 -16.67 -24.94 13.75
N GLY A 40 -17.20 -25.77 12.84
CA GLY A 40 -18.08 -26.87 13.18
C GLY A 40 -19.54 -26.48 13.49
N ARG A 41 -19.93 -25.22 13.24
CA ARG A 41 -21.28 -24.71 13.57
C ARG A 41 -22.22 -24.83 12.37
N ARG A 42 -23.49 -25.08 12.64
CA ARG A 42 -24.58 -25.09 11.65
C ARG A 42 -25.27 -23.73 11.65
N LYS A 43 -25.19 -22.99 10.55
CA LYS A 43 -25.82 -21.66 10.38
C LYS A 43 -26.41 -21.52 8.98
N PHE A 44 -27.28 -20.54 8.79
CA PHE A 44 -27.70 -20.14 7.45
C PHE A 44 -26.58 -19.37 6.76
N GLN A 45 -26.34 -19.67 5.48
CA GLN A 45 -25.34 -18.97 4.68
C GLN A 45 -25.85 -18.71 3.26
N PRO A 46 -25.34 -17.67 2.58
CA PRO A 46 -25.55 -17.51 1.17
C PRO A 46 -24.84 -18.62 0.38
N LEU A 47 -25.49 -19.10 -0.67
CA LEU A 47 -24.98 -20.03 -1.67
C LEU A 47 -25.21 -19.41 -3.04
N LEU A 48 -24.31 -19.68 -3.99
CA LEU A 48 -24.42 -19.18 -5.35
C LEU A 48 -24.73 -20.36 -6.26
N LEU A 49 -25.84 -20.27 -7.00
CA LEU A 49 -26.29 -21.30 -7.92
C LEU A 49 -26.28 -20.77 -9.36
N ASP A 50 -25.55 -21.44 -10.23
CA ASP A 50 -25.69 -21.30 -11.67
C ASP A 50 -26.58 -22.44 -12.19
N VAL A 51 -27.57 -22.10 -13.03
CA VAL A 51 -28.52 -23.02 -13.63
C VAL A 51 -28.43 -22.92 -15.15
N SER A 52 -28.23 -24.06 -15.80
CA SER A 52 -28.31 -24.20 -17.25
C SER A 52 -29.34 -25.25 -17.63
N VAL A 53 -30.50 -24.80 -18.09
CA VAL A 53 -31.56 -25.68 -18.59
C VAL A 53 -31.37 -25.87 -20.08
N HIS A 54 -31.17 -27.10 -20.53
CA HIS A 54 -31.02 -27.42 -21.94
C HIS A 54 -32.37 -27.82 -22.51
N THR A 55 -32.82 -27.10 -23.54
CA THR A 55 -34.16 -27.23 -24.12
C THR A 55 -34.14 -26.84 -25.60
N ASP A 56 -35.31 -26.76 -26.25
CA ASP A 56 -35.49 -26.23 -27.60
C ASP A 56 -36.47 -25.05 -27.51
N VAL A 57 -35.98 -23.84 -27.78
CA VAL A 57 -36.80 -22.61 -27.73
C VAL A 57 -37.32 -22.20 -29.11
N SER A 58 -37.07 -22.98 -30.16
CA SER A 58 -37.43 -22.66 -31.55
C SER A 58 -38.92 -22.37 -31.74
N SER A 59 -39.79 -23.03 -30.98
CA SER A 59 -41.24 -22.81 -31.04
C SER A 59 -41.65 -21.50 -30.36
N ALA A 60 -41.06 -21.17 -29.21
CA ALA A 60 -41.26 -19.89 -28.55
C ALA A 60 -40.73 -18.73 -29.41
N GLY A 61 -39.52 -18.87 -29.98
CA GLY A 61 -38.93 -17.85 -30.86
C GLY A 61 -39.71 -17.60 -32.15
N ARG A 62 -40.34 -18.64 -32.73
CA ARG A 62 -41.20 -18.49 -33.93
C ARG A 62 -42.57 -17.87 -33.63
N THR A 63 -43.12 -18.13 -32.46
CA THR A 63 -44.51 -17.76 -32.12
C THR A 63 -44.61 -16.55 -31.19
N ASP A 64 -43.49 -16.09 -30.65
CA ASP A 64 -43.39 -15.06 -29.61
C ASP A 64 -44.31 -15.35 -28.39
N HIS A 65 -44.56 -16.64 -28.12
CA HIS A 65 -45.42 -17.10 -27.05
C HIS A 65 -44.63 -17.84 -25.98
N LEU A 66 -44.50 -17.19 -24.82
CA LEU A 66 -43.76 -17.68 -23.65
C LEU A 66 -44.14 -19.09 -23.14
N PRO A 67 -45.40 -19.58 -23.24
CA PRO A 67 -45.75 -20.95 -22.81
C PRO A 67 -45.04 -22.07 -23.56
N PHE A 68 -44.43 -21.80 -24.72
CA PHE A 68 -43.61 -22.75 -25.46
C PHE A 68 -42.13 -22.74 -25.01
N SER A 69 -41.81 -22.01 -23.95
CA SER A 69 -40.48 -21.96 -23.31
C SER A 69 -40.62 -22.20 -21.80
N ILE A 70 -39.50 -22.47 -21.13
CA ILE A 70 -39.46 -22.60 -19.68
C ILE A 70 -39.33 -21.19 -19.07
N HIS A 71 -40.31 -20.79 -18.28
CA HIS A 71 -40.32 -19.48 -17.63
C HIS A 71 -39.30 -19.43 -16.48
N TYR A 72 -38.14 -18.83 -16.71
CA TYR A 72 -37.05 -18.73 -15.73
C TYR A 72 -37.49 -18.05 -14.42
N GLY A 73 -38.40 -17.06 -14.44
CA GLY A 73 -38.94 -16.47 -13.22
C GLY A 73 -39.73 -17.43 -12.31
N ILE A 74 -40.45 -18.41 -12.88
CA ILE A 74 -41.11 -19.46 -12.10
C ILE A 74 -40.06 -20.40 -11.53
N LEU A 75 -39.08 -20.78 -12.35
CA LEU A 75 -37.97 -21.64 -11.94
C LEU A 75 -37.18 -21.04 -10.77
N VAL A 76 -36.82 -19.75 -10.82
CA VAL A 76 -36.15 -19.04 -9.71
C VAL A 76 -37.00 -19.09 -8.44
N LYS A 77 -38.29 -18.71 -8.54
CA LYS A 77 -39.19 -18.69 -7.39
C LYS A 77 -39.33 -20.06 -6.73
N GLU A 78 -39.41 -21.13 -7.53
CA GLU A 78 -39.50 -22.50 -7.05
C GLU A 78 -38.21 -22.95 -6.34
N LEU A 79 -37.04 -22.58 -6.87
CA LEU A 79 -35.75 -22.87 -6.24
C LEU A 79 -35.58 -22.12 -4.91
N GLU A 80 -35.89 -20.82 -4.87
CA GLU A 80 -35.86 -20.01 -3.64
C GLU A 80 -36.78 -20.59 -2.57
N THR A 81 -38.04 -20.82 -2.93
CA THR A 81 -39.07 -21.40 -2.04
C THR A 81 -38.65 -22.79 -1.53
N PHE A 82 -37.96 -23.57 -2.36
CA PHE A 82 -37.51 -24.90 -1.96
C PHE A 82 -36.39 -24.84 -0.91
N THR A 83 -35.50 -23.84 -0.99
CA THR A 83 -34.36 -23.69 -0.07
C THR A 83 -34.69 -22.98 1.25
N ASP A 84 -35.72 -22.13 1.26
CA ASP A 84 -36.07 -21.30 2.40
C ASP A 84 -36.30 -22.12 3.68
N GLY A 85 -35.61 -21.75 4.77
CA GLY A 85 -35.73 -22.38 6.08
C GLY A 85 -35.23 -23.83 6.21
N LYS A 86 -34.66 -24.45 5.16
CA LYS A 86 -34.24 -25.86 5.20
C LYS A 86 -32.76 -26.07 5.52
N ALA A 87 -32.48 -27.21 6.15
CA ALA A 87 -31.14 -27.69 6.46
C ALA A 87 -30.79 -28.94 5.65
N PHE A 88 -29.58 -28.96 5.09
CA PHE A 88 -29.05 -30.04 4.27
C PHE A 88 -27.72 -30.54 4.84
N ALA A 89 -27.47 -31.84 4.71
CA ALA A 89 -26.29 -32.49 5.26
C ALA A 89 -24.99 -32.06 4.55
N SER A 90 -25.01 -31.91 3.22
CA SER A 90 -23.88 -31.50 2.39
C SER A 90 -24.32 -30.68 1.17
N VAL A 91 -23.34 -30.09 0.47
CA VAL A 91 -23.56 -29.39 -0.80
C VAL A 91 -24.12 -30.36 -1.84
N ASP A 92 -23.62 -31.61 -1.89
CA ASP A 92 -24.13 -32.68 -2.74
C ASP A 92 -25.62 -32.95 -2.55
N SER A 93 -26.09 -33.03 -1.30
CA SER A 93 -27.50 -33.29 -1.01
C SER A 93 -28.39 -32.16 -1.50
N LEU A 94 -27.95 -30.90 -1.32
CA LEU A 94 -28.73 -29.75 -1.75
C LEU A 94 -28.81 -29.66 -3.28
N ILE A 95 -27.67 -29.76 -3.98
CA ILE A 95 -27.66 -29.62 -5.45
C ILE A 95 -28.46 -30.72 -6.15
N GLU A 96 -28.50 -31.93 -5.59
CA GLU A 96 -29.31 -33.03 -6.11
C GLU A 96 -30.82 -32.76 -5.96
N GLU A 97 -31.25 -32.18 -4.82
CA GLU A 97 -32.65 -31.80 -4.63
C GLU A 97 -33.07 -30.64 -5.55
N LEU A 98 -32.17 -29.68 -5.78
CA LEU A 98 -32.41 -28.58 -6.73
C LEU A 98 -32.54 -29.09 -8.17
N ALA A 99 -31.76 -30.11 -8.56
CA ALA A 99 -31.90 -30.74 -9.87
C ALA A 99 -33.28 -31.36 -10.07
N LYS A 100 -33.81 -32.04 -9.04
CA LYS A 100 -35.17 -32.59 -9.07
C LYS A 100 -36.22 -31.49 -9.25
N VAL A 101 -36.09 -30.36 -8.57
CA VAL A 101 -36.99 -29.20 -8.74
C VAL A 101 -36.99 -28.71 -10.19
N CYS A 102 -35.82 -28.53 -10.80
CA CYS A 102 -35.72 -28.13 -12.20
C CYS A 102 -36.38 -29.17 -13.13
N ILE A 103 -36.12 -30.45 -12.94
CA ILE A 103 -36.58 -31.52 -13.85
C ILE A 103 -38.08 -31.79 -13.69
N PHE A 104 -38.58 -32.00 -12.47
CA PHE A 104 -39.94 -32.51 -12.25
C PHE A 104 -40.99 -31.42 -12.05
N ILE A 105 -40.61 -30.28 -11.46
CA ILE A 105 -41.51 -29.14 -11.24
C ILE A 105 -41.46 -28.21 -12.45
N CYS A 106 -40.26 -27.82 -12.88
CA CYS A 106 -40.09 -26.88 -14.00
C CYS A 106 -40.05 -27.57 -15.37
N LYS A 107 -40.19 -28.92 -15.41
CA LYS A 107 -40.20 -29.74 -16.62
C LYS A 107 -38.95 -29.56 -17.50
N ALA A 108 -37.80 -29.29 -16.88
CA ALA A 108 -36.53 -29.20 -17.58
C ALA A 108 -36.13 -30.57 -18.16
N PRO A 109 -35.93 -30.70 -19.49
CA PRO A 109 -35.52 -31.97 -20.09
C PRO A 109 -34.12 -32.42 -19.62
N ARG A 110 -33.20 -31.45 -19.52
CA ARG A 110 -31.86 -31.63 -18.95
C ARG A 110 -31.46 -30.35 -18.21
N VAL A 111 -30.80 -30.51 -17.08
CA VAL A 111 -30.24 -29.40 -16.30
C VAL A 111 -28.78 -29.65 -15.96
N THR A 112 -27.97 -28.60 -16.03
CA THR A 112 -26.63 -28.53 -15.43
C THR A 112 -26.67 -27.49 -14.33
N LEU A 113 -26.29 -27.88 -13.11
CA LEU A 113 -26.26 -27.01 -11.94
C LEU A 113 -24.83 -26.90 -11.43
N THR A 114 -24.41 -25.69 -11.08
CA THR A 114 -23.18 -25.44 -10.32
C THR A 114 -23.56 -24.73 -9.02
N LEU A 115 -23.32 -25.38 -7.88
CA LEU A 115 -23.62 -24.83 -6.55
C LEU A 115 -22.32 -24.54 -5.82
N GLU A 116 -22.07 -23.27 -5.54
CA GLU A 116 -20.88 -22.79 -4.84
C GLU A 116 -21.23 -22.29 -3.44
N LYS A 117 -20.39 -22.67 -2.46
CA LYS A 117 -20.44 -22.19 -1.08
C LYS A 117 -19.28 -21.19 -0.86
N PRO A 118 -19.56 -19.87 -0.80
CA PRO A 118 -18.54 -18.87 -0.56
C PRO A 118 -17.85 -19.07 0.80
N ARG A 119 -16.53 -18.81 0.84
CA ARG A 119 -15.70 -18.88 2.06
C ARG A 119 -15.78 -20.23 2.80
N ALA A 120 -16.06 -21.32 2.10
CA ALA A 120 -16.14 -22.66 2.67
C ALA A 120 -14.77 -23.19 3.16
N LEU A 121 -13.68 -22.70 2.55
CA LEU A 121 -12.31 -23.07 2.85
C LEU A 121 -11.47 -21.84 3.17
N LEU A 122 -10.46 -22.02 4.01
CA LEU A 122 -9.45 -20.99 4.27
C LEU A 122 -8.67 -20.78 2.96
N HIS A 123 -8.51 -19.52 2.54
CA HIS A 123 -7.78 -19.11 1.32
C HIS A 123 -8.44 -19.41 -0.04
N ALA A 124 -9.65 -19.97 -0.10
CA ALA A 124 -10.43 -20.06 -1.35
C ALA A 124 -11.67 -19.15 -1.31
N ALA A 125 -12.01 -18.53 -2.44
CA ALA A 125 -13.19 -17.69 -2.54
C ALA A 125 -14.49 -18.50 -2.42
N ALA A 126 -14.54 -19.68 -3.06
CA ALA A 126 -15.67 -20.60 -2.97
C ALA A 126 -15.24 -22.04 -3.24
N ALA A 127 -16.01 -22.99 -2.72
CA ALA A 127 -15.93 -24.41 -3.06
C ALA A 127 -17.34 -24.93 -3.35
N GLY A 128 -17.48 -25.80 -4.35
CA GLY A 128 -18.76 -26.21 -4.87
C GLY A 128 -18.76 -27.52 -5.64
N LEU A 129 -19.92 -27.85 -6.19
CA LEU A 129 -20.13 -29.03 -7.03
C LEU A 129 -20.86 -28.61 -8.32
N THR A 130 -20.50 -29.23 -9.43
CA THR A 130 -21.25 -29.16 -10.68
C THR A 130 -21.82 -30.54 -11.01
N ILE A 131 -23.11 -30.62 -11.29
CA ILE A 131 -23.81 -31.84 -11.70
C ILE A 131 -24.64 -31.62 -12.96
N SER A 132 -24.87 -32.69 -13.72
CA SER A 132 -25.80 -32.69 -14.87
C SER A 132 -26.77 -33.85 -14.75
N ARG A 133 -28.07 -33.59 -14.92
CA ARG A 133 -29.15 -34.56 -14.67
C ARG A 133 -30.28 -34.45 -15.70
N THR A 134 -30.95 -35.58 -15.91
CA THR A 134 -32.16 -35.77 -16.72
C THR A 134 -33.20 -36.57 -15.93
N ALA A 135 -34.45 -36.62 -16.40
CA ALA A 135 -35.48 -37.46 -15.76
C ALA A 135 -35.11 -38.96 -15.75
N ALA A 136 -34.36 -39.44 -16.74
CA ALA A 136 -33.92 -40.83 -16.86
C ALA A 136 -32.94 -41.25 -15.74
N ASP A 137 -32.19 -40.29 -15.19
CA ASP A 137 -31.24 -40.53 -14.10
C ASP A 137 -31.92 -40.92 -12.78
N TYR A 138 -33.23 -40.71 -12.67
CA TYR A 138 -34.04 -41.02 -11.49
C TYR A 138 -35.01 -42.20 -11.70
N ALA A 139 -34.94 -42.92 -12.84
CA ALA A 139 -35.85 -44.01 -13.13
C ALA A 139 -35.53 -45.31 -12.34
N ALA A 140 -36.57 -46.01 -11.87
CA ALA A 140 -36.44 -47.30 -11.17
C ALA A 140 -36.06 -48.45 -12.15
N PRO A 141 -35.31 -49.48 -11.70
CA PRO A 141 -34.95 -50.63 -12.54
C PRO A 141 -36.19 -51.50 -12.77
N LYS A 142 -36.24 -52.17 -13.92
CA LYS A 142 -37.36 -53.05 -14.35
C LYS A 142 -37.60 -54.29 -13.46
N SER A 143 -36.94 -54.43 -12.30
CA SER A 143 -36.97 -55.63 -11.46
C SER A 143 -37.14 -55.40 -9.94
N SER A 144 -37.59 -54.23 -9.49
CA SER A 144 -37.85 -54.01 -8.06
C SER A 144 -39.25 -54.49 -7.63
N PRO A 145 -39.39 -55.32 -6.58
CA PRO A 145 -40.67 -55.91 -6.16
C PRO A 145 -41.58 -55.01 -5.30
N ASN A 146 -41.27 -53.72 -5.13
CA ASN A 146 -42.13 -52.78 -4.39
C ASN A 146 -42.99 -51.94 -5.34
N ALA A 147 -44.17 -52.46 -5.65
CA ALA A 147 -45.16 -51.92 -6.58
C ALA A 147 -45.98 -50.71 -6.05
N SER A 148 -45.38 -49.83 -5.23
CA SER A 148 -46.08 -48.68 -4.66
C SER A 148 -45.32 -47.34 -4.77
N GLN A 149 -44.31 -47.26 -5.63
CA GLN A 149 -43.63 -46.00 -5.98
C GLN A 149 -44.01 -45.54 -7.39
N VAL A 150 -44.42 -44.28 -7.52
CA VAL A 150 -44.67 -43.60 -8.81
C VAL A 150 -43.37 -43.53 -9.61
N SER A 151 -43.40 -43.88 -10.90
CA SER A 151 -42.21 -43.88 -11.76
C SER A 151 -41.76 -42.46 -12.13
N ALA A 152 -40.46 -42.26 -12.38
CA ALA A 152 -39.92 -40.97 -12.81
C ALA A 152 -40.55 -40.44 -14.12
N ALA A 153 -40.98 -41.33 -15.02
CA ALA A 153 -41.68 -40.98 -16.25
C ALA A 153 -43.10 -40.45 -15.98
N GLU A 154 -43.82 -41.05 -15.01
CA GLU A 154 -45.13 -40.57 -14.56
C GLU A 154 -45.01 -39.22 -13.82
N LEU A 155 -43.97 -39.02 -12.99
CA LEU A 155 -43.72 -37.74 -12.31
C LEU A 155 -43.34 -36.62 -13.30
N PHE A 156 -42.57 -36.94 -14.35
CA PHE A 156 -42.21 -35.96 -15.39
C PHE A 156 -43.44 -35.51 -16.18
N THR A 157 -44.39 -36.40 -16.47
CA THR A 157 -45.62 -36.10 -17.22
C THR A 157 -46.79 -35.64 -16.34
N TRP A 158 -46.63 -35.64 -15.01
CA TRP A 158 -47.67 -35.23 -14.06
C TRP A 158 -48.15 -33.78 -14.30
N PRO A 159 -49.47 -33.52 -14.41
CA PRO A 159 -50.02 -32.18 -14.62
C PRO A 159 -49.67 -31.24 -13.46
N ALA A 160 -49.06 -30.10 -13.76
CA ALA A 160 -48.86 -29.02 -12.80
C ALA A 160 -50.17 -28.22 -12.59
N ASP A 161 -51.26 -28.89 -12.22
CA ASP A 161 -52.52 -28.19 -11.96
C ASP A 161 -52.49 -27.47 -10.60
N LYS A 162 -53.18 -26.33 -10.53
CA LYS A 162 -53.20 -25.32 -9.46
C LYS A 162 -53.73 -25.80 -8.09
N ASP A 163 -53.71 -27.10 -7.82
CA ASP A 163 -54.18 -27.67 -6.58
C ASP A 163 -53.01 -27.87 -5.59
N GLN A 164 -53.15 -27.27 -4.40
CA GLN A 164 -52.08 -27.22 -3.39
C GLN A 164 -51.75 -28.63 -2.85
N GLN A 165 -52.73 -29.55 -2.87
CA GLN A 165 -52.55 -30.96 -2.52
C GLN A 165 -51.78 -31.77 -3.58
N ALA A 166 -51.95 -31.47 -4.87
CA ALA A 166 -51.22 -32.15 -5.94
C ALA A 166 -49.73 -31.76 -5.91
N SER A 167 -49.45 -30.49 -5.66
CA SER A 167 -48.08 -29.95 -5.53
C SER A 167 -47.34 -30.52 -4.30
N SER A 168 -48.02 -30.76 -3.18
CA SER A 168 -47.39 -31.36 -1.99
C SER A 168 -47.08 -32.85 -2.18
N ARG A 169 -47.97 -33.59 -2.83
CA ARG A 169 -47.74 -35.00 -3.20
C ARG A 169 -46.58 -35.14 -4.18
N LEU A 170 -46.51 -34.29 -5.21
CA LEU A 170 -45.39 -34.27 -6.17
C LEU A 170 -44.05 -34.06 -5.44
N ARG A 171 -43.97 -33.04 -4.56
CA ARG A 171 -42.76 -32.75 -3.77
C ARG A 171 -42.39 -33.92 -2.85
N HIS A 172 -43.36 -34.56 -2.19
CA HIS A 172 -43.10 -35.74 -1.36
C HIS A 172 -42.56 -36.92 -2.18
N SER A 173 -43.17 -37.22 -3.32
CA SER A 173 -42.71 -38.29 -4.21
C SER A 173 -41.31 -38.03 -4.78
N MET A 174 -40.93 -36.77 -5.06
CA MET A 174 -39.58 -36.41 -5.50
C MET A 174 -38.49 -36.73 -4.47
N THR A 175 -38.80 -36.61 -3.16
CA THR A 175 -37.82 -36.93 -2.10
C THR A 175 -37.49 -38.42 -2.04
N LEU A 176 -38.34 -39.29 -2.60
CA LEU A 176 -38.16 -40.73 -2.64
C LEU A 176 -37.35 -41.20 -3.87
N LEU A 177 -37.00 -40.29 -4.78
CA LEU A 177 -36.21 -40.60 -5.97
C LEU A 177 -34.71 -40.53 -5.65
N ASP A 178 -34.00 -41.62 -5.89
CA ASP A 178 -32.54 -41.65 -5.84
C ASP A 178 -31.95 -41.60 -7.25
N CYS A 179 -30.96 -40.72 -7.47
CA CYS A 179 -30.24 -40.66 -8.72
C CYS A 179 -29.34 -41.89 -8.89
N ARG A 180 -29.43 -42.53 -10.05
CA ARG A 180 -28.69 -43.74 -10.44
C ARG A 180 -27.65 -43.50 -11.54
N ASP A 181 -27.53 -42.26 -12.03
CA ASP A 181 -26.50 -41.82 -12.99
C ASP A 181 -26.45 -42.73 -14.25
N THR A 182 -27.60 -42.88 -14.91
CA THR A 182 -27.75 -43.78 -16.07
C THR A 182 -27.29 -43.13 -17.37
N SER A 183 -27.13 -41.81 -17.38
CA SER A 183 -26.73 -41.01 -18.54
C SER A 183 -25.22 -40.82 -18.69
N GLY A 184 -24.42 -41.19 -17.69
CA GLY A 184 -22.95 -41.15 -17.74
C GLY A 184 -22.34 -39.74 -17.62
N TRP A 185 -23.09 -38.76 -17.12
CA TRP A 185 -22.57 -37.40 -16.90
C TRP A 185 -21.61 -37.38 -15.70
N GLN A 186 -20.45 -36.75 -15.87
CA GLN A 186 -19.44 -36.67 -14.80
C GLN A 186 -19.63 -35.42 -13.95
N ASP A 187 -19.98 -35.62 -12.69
CA ASP A 187 -19.97 -34.59 -11.66
C ASP A 187 -18.55 -34.04 -11.45
N SER A 188 -18.41 -32.75 -11.15
CA SER A 188 -17.11 -32.18 -10.78
C SER A 188 -17.11 -31.32 -9.53
N ILE A 189 -15.99 -31.39 -8.80
CA ILE A 189 -15.66 -30.46 -7.72
C ILE A 189 -15.17 -29.16 -8.36
N VAL A 190 -15.66 -28.03 -7.87
CA VAL A 190 -15.20 -26.71 -8.29
C VAL A 190 -14.59 -25.98 -7.10
N ILE A 191 -13.36 -25.51 -7.24
CA ILE A 191 -12.68 -24.62 -6.30
C ILE A 191 -12.35 -23.33 -7.03
N ARG A 192 -12.80 -22.20 -6.48
CA ARG A 192 -12.61 -20.86 -7.06
C ARG A 192 -11.62 -20.04 -6.26
N ARG A 193 -10.66 -19.42 -6.96
CA ARG A 193 -9.65 -18.48 -6.46
C ARG A 193 -8.99 -18.96 -5.17
N LEU A 194 -8.42 -20.16 -5.20
CA LEU A 194 -7.57 -20.69 -4.14
C LEU A 194 -6.22 -19.95 -4.18
N ASN A 195 -5.93 -19.16 -3.15
CA ASN A 195 -4.72 -18.34 -3.07
C ASN A 195 -3.65 -19.04 -2.23
N ILE A 196 -2.53 -19.39 -2.86
CA ILE A 196 -1.43 -20.09 -2.19
C ILE A 196 -0.12 -19.30 -2.38
N SER A 197 0.65 -19.17 -1.31
CA SER A 197 1.95 -18.48 -1.35
C SER A 197 3.06 -19.42 -1.79
N THR A 198 3.74 -19.13 -2.90
CA THR A 198 4.83 -19.96 -3.46
C THR A 198 5.88 -19.13 -4.18
N ILE A 199 7.04 -19.72 -4.49
CA ILE A 199 8.10 -19.08 -5.27
C ILE A 199 7.86 -19.40 -6.75
N LEU A 200 7.63 -18.38 -7.57
CA LEU A 200 7.27 -18.55 -8.98
C LEU A 200 7.82 -17.43 -9.86
N GLY A 201 8.72 -17.78 -10.79
CA GLY A 201 9.29 -16.85 -11.75
C GLY A 201 10.66 -17.26 -12.28
N VAL A 202 11.08 -16.66 -13.38
CA VAL A 202 12.38 -16.91 -14.03
C VAL A 202 13.44 -15.91 -13.54
N ASN A 203 13.02 -14.72 -13.11
CA ASN A 203 13.93 -13.67 -12.71
C ASN A 203 14.46 -13.88 -11.28
N ALA A 204 15.73 -13.56 -11.04
CA ALA A 204 16.37 -13.73 -9.73
C ALA A 204 15.61 -13.05 -8.58
N TRP A 205 15.00 -11.89 -8.82
CA TRP A 205 14.22 -11.17 -7.81
C TRP A 205 12.88 -11.85 -7.47
N GLU A 206 12.26 -12.59 -8.41
CA GLU A 206 11.03 -13.37 -8.17
C GLU A 206 11.29 -14.63 -7.33
N ARG A 207 12.56 -14.99 -7.15
CA ARG A 207 13.02 -16.19 -6.43
C ARG A 207 13.40 -15.94 -4.96
N VAL A 208 13.43 -14.68 -4.55
CA VAL A 208 13.79 -14.28 -3.17
C VAL A 208 12.57 -14.36 -2.26
N ASP A 209 11.43 -13.85 -2.72
CA ASP A 209 10.21 -13.75 -1.93
C ASP A 209 9.09 -14.67 -2.45
N ARG A 210 8.31 -15.21 -1.51
CA ARG A 210 7.09 -15.96 -1.85
C ARG A 210 5.99 -14.99 -2.31
N GLN A 211 5.30 -15.37 -3.37
CA GLN A 211 4.23 -14.60 -4.01
C GLN A 211 2.91 -15.37 -3.88
N VAL A 212 1.79 -14.65 -3.78
CA VAL A 212 0.47 -15.28 -3.82
C VAL A 212 0.12 -15.62 -5.26
N VAL A 213 -0.15 -16.89 -5.53
CA VAL A 213 -0.61 -17.41 -6.82
C VAL A 213 -2.04 -17.91 -6.65
N THR A 214 -2.89 -17.63 -7.63
CA THR A 214 -4.31 -17.96 -7.60
C THR A 214 -4.60 -19.18 -8.46
N PHE A 215 -5.39 -20.12 -7.93
CA PHE A 215 -5.75 -21.37 -8.58
C PHE A 215 -7.27 -21.51 -8.71
N ASP A 216 -7.76 -21.88 -9.88
CA ASP A 216 -9.12 -22.44 -10.05
C ASP A 216 -9.02 -23.91 -10.45
N LEU A 217 -9.79 -24.76 -9.77
CA LEU A 217 -9.78 -26.21 -9.99
C LEU A 217 -11.18 -26.69 -10.37
N ASP A 218 -11.30 -27.39 -11.51
CA ASP A 218 -12.48 -28.18 -11.90
C ASP A 218 -12.05 -29.64 -12.03
N VAL A 219 -12.42 -30.45 -11.04
CA VAL A 219 -11.94 -31.83 -10.88
C VAL A 219 -13.08 -32.81 -11.09
N LYS A 220 -12.97 -33.64 -12.12
CA LYS A 220 -13.98 -34.66 -12.46
C LYS A 220 -13.91 -35.82 -11.47
N LEU A 221 -15.06 -36.11 -10.88
CA LEU A 221 -15.25 -37.22 -9.95
C LEU A 221 -15.34 -38.55 -10.71
N ALA A 222 -15.08 -39.65 -9.99
CA ALA A 222 -15.44 -40.98 -10.47
C ALA A 222 -16.95 -41.09 -10.66
N THR A 223 -17.41 -42.04 -11.48
CA THR A 223 -18.84 -42.22 -11.75
C THR A 223 -19.60 -42.46 -10.44
N ARG A 224 -20.89 -42.11 -10.39
CA ARG A 224 -21.67 -42.30 -9.16
C ARG A 224 -21.67 -43.75 -8.71
N ALA A 225 -21.62 -44.71 -9.64
CA ALA A 225 -21.48 -46.14 -9.38
C ALA A 225 -20.21 -46.49 -8.58
N ASP A 226 -19.09 -45.84 -8.88
CA ASP A 226 -17.80 -46.05 -8.19
C ASP A 226 -17.78 -45.43 -6.77
N ARG A 227 -18.62 -44.40 -6.53
CA ARG A 227 -18.68 -43.64 -5.27
C ARG A 227 -19.68 -44.18 -4.24
N LEU A 228 -20.41 -45.23 -4.59
CA LEU A 228 -21.37 -45.89 -3.69
C LEU A 228 -20.64 -46.87 -2.75
N THR A 229 -20.88 -46.73 -1.45
CA THR A 229 -20.34 -47.64 -0.43
C THR A 229 -21.19 -48.92 -0.31
N ARG A 230 -20.73 -49.94 0.43
CA ARG A 230 -21.49 -51.19 0.71
C ARG A 230 -22.91 -50.95 1.24
N HIS A 231 -23.19 -49.78 1.81
CA HIS A 231 -24.48 -49.39 2.36
C HIS A 231 -25.36 -48.57 1.38
N GLN A 232 -25.01 -48.50 0.08
CA GLN A 232 -25.73 -47.74 -0.96
C GLN A 232 -25.85 -46.23 -0.70
N THR A 233 -25.10 -45.68 0.26
CA THR A 233 -25.01 -44.25 0.52
C THR A 233 -23.78 -43.65 -0.16
N MET A 234 -23.96 -42.49 -0.80
CA MET A 234 -22.85 -41.74 -1.41
C MET A 234 -21.89 -41.21 -0.34
N ALA A 235 -20.60 -41.48 -0.51
CA ALA A 235 -19.58 -40.81 0.30
C ALA A 235 -19.59 -39.29 0.01
N PRO A 236 -19.58 -38.42 1.04
CA PRO A 236 -19.54 -36.97 0.85
C PRO A 236 -18.33 -36.55 0.00
N VAL A 237 -18.49 -35.51 -0.84
CA VAL A 237 -17.35 -34.94 -1.58
C VAL A 237 -16.42 -34.20 -0.62
N ASP A 238 -15.23 -34.75 -0.40
CA ASP A 238 -14.20 -34.15 0.44
C ASP A 238 -13.27 -33.21 -0.35
N HIS A 239 -13.78 -32.00 -0.58
CA HIS A 239 -13.01 -30.91 -1.17
C HIS A 239 -11.89 -30.38 -0.25
N ARG A 240 -11.88 -30.70 1.05
CA ARG A 240 -10.81 -30.27 1.98
C ARG A 240 -9.54 -31.06 1.74
N THR A 241 -9.63 -32.38 1.61
CA THR A 241 -8.47 -33.22 1.30
C THR A 241 -7.82 -32.83 -0.03
N LEU A 242 -8.62 -32.47 -1.04
CA LEU A 242 -8.13 -31.94 -2.31
C LEU A 242 -7.32 -30.64 -2.12
N VAL A 243 -7.90 -29.65 -1.43
CA VAL A 243 -7.24 -28.35 -1.23
C VAL A 243 -6.01 -28.46 -0.33
N ASP A 244 -6.06 -29.29 0.71
CA ASP A 244 -4.91 -29.51 1.60
C ASP A 244 -3.72 -30.14 0.86
N ALA A 245 -3.98 -31.13 0.00
CA ALA A 245 -2.94 -31.79 -0.79
C ALA A 245 -2.30 -30.84 -1.80
N VAL A 246 -3.12 -30.08 -2.54
CA VAL A 246 -2.63 -29.08 -3.51
C VAL A 246 -1.85 -27.98 -2.79
N SER A 247 -2.38 -27.44 -1.69
CA SER A 247 -1.71 -26.35 -0.95
C SER A 247 -0.35 -26.78 -0.41
N LYS A 248 -0.27 -27.96 0.24
CA LYS A 248 0.99 -28.51 0.77
C LYS A 248 2.03 -28.76 -0.32
N TYR A 249 1.60 -29.17 -1.50
CA TYR A 249 2.51 -29.39 -2.63
C TYR A 249 3.04 -28.05 -3.17
N VAL A 250 2.13 -27.11 -3.47
CA VAL A 250 2.48 -25.81 -4.05
C VAL A 250 3.37 -24.98 -3.12
N GLU A 251 3.10 -24.98 -1.82
CA GLU A 251 3.94 -24.29 -0.83
C GLU A 251 5.38 -24.81 -0.80
N LYS A 252 5.60 -26.11 -1.05
CA LYS A 252 6.93 -26.73 -1.05
C LYS A 252 7.65 -26.63 -2.40
N SER A 253 6.95 -26.18 -3.44
CA SER A 253 7.48 -26.11 -4.79
C SER A 253 8.11 -24.76 -5.14
N ASP A 254 9.03 -24.76 -6.11
CA ASP A 254 9.79 -23.59 -6.54
C ASP A 254 9.91 -23.52 -8.08
N PHE A 255 8.77 -23.48 -8.77
CA PHE A 255 8.73 -23.51 -10.23
C PHE A 255 9.21 -22.21 -10.90
N GLN A 256 9.80 -22.34 -12.09
CA GLN A 256 10.16 -21.18 -12.90
C GLN A 256 9.00 -20.63 -13.72
N THR A 257 8.09 -21.51 -14.15
CA THR A 257 7.01 -21.20 -15.09
C THR A 257 5.63 -21.58 -14.54
N VAL A 258 4.59 -20.86 -14.94
CA VAL A 258 3.19 -21.14 -14.55
C VAL A 258 2.69 -22.45 -15.17
N GLU A 259 3.23 -22.83 -16.33
CA GLU A 259 2.89 -24.03 -17.09
C GLU A 259 3.32 -25.31 -16.37
N SER A 260 4.55 -25.32 -15.83
CA SER A 260 5.06 -26.45 -15.04
C SER A 260 4.27 -26.59 -13.75
N LEU A 261 4.03 -25.47 -13.05
CA LEU A 261 3.23 -25.47 -11.83
C LEU A 261 1.79 -25.97 -12.08
N ALA A 262 1.12 -25.51 -13.14
CA ALA A 262 -0.23 -25.95 -13.49
C ALA A 262 -0.30 -27.46 -13.79
N THR A 263 0.68 -27.98 -14.53
CA THR A 263 0.76 -29.40 -14.89
C THR A 263 1.02 -30.28 -13.67
N GLU A 264 1.91 -29.85 -12.76
CA GLU A 264 2.22 -30.60 -11.54
C GLU A 264 1.08 -30.57 -10.52
N VAL A 265 0.35 -29.45 -10.40
CA VAL A 265 -0.89 -29.44 -9.61
C VAL A 265 -1.91 -30.42 -10.20
N ALA A 266 -2.07 -30.47 -11.53
CA ALA A 266 -2.93 -31.46 -12.17
C ALA A 266 -2.45 -32.90 -11.90
N ARG A 267 -1.14 -33.14 -11.84
CA ARG A 267 -0.54 -34.45 -11.50
C ARG A 267 -0.85 -34.85 -10.06
N VAL A 268 -0.74 -33.94 -9.10
CA VAL A 268 -1.13 -34.20 -7.70
C VAL A 268 -2.59 -34.65 -7.64
N VAL A 269 -3.48 -33.93 -8.35
CA VAL A 269 -4.91 -34.25 -8.35
C VAL A 269 -5.19 -35.60 -9.02
N VAL A 270 -4.63 -35.86 -10.20
CA VAL A 270 -4.97 -37.07 -10.97
C VAL A 270 -4.22 -38.31 -10.47
N VAL A 271 -2.93 -38.20 -10.20
CA VAL A 271 -2.07 -39.34 -9.88
C VAL A 271 -2.02 -39.62 -8.39
N GLN A 272 -1.81 -38.60 -7.55
CA GLN A 272 -1.67 -38.82 -6.10
C GLN A 272 -3.02 -38.99 -5.39
N LEU A 273 -4.02 -38.18 -5.77
CA LEU A 273 -5.37 -38.26 -5.19
C LEU A 273 -6.30 -39.20 -5.97
N GLY A 274 -5.88 -39.69 -7.14
CA GLY A 274 -6.62 -40.68 -7.92
C GLY A 274 -7.84 -40.15 -8.67
N TYR A 275 -8.00 -38.83 -8.82
CA TYR A 275 -9.10 -38.28 -9.63
C TYR A 275 -8.90 -38.57 -11.12
N ARG A 276 -9.99 -38.61 -11.89
CA ARG A 276 -9.94 -39.06 -13.28
C ARG A 276 -9.38 -38.01 -14.24
N ARG A 277 -9.77 -36.75 -14.01
CA ARG A 277 -9.40 -35.60 -14.85
C ARG A 277 -9.45 -34.33 -14.01
N ALA A 278 -8.50 -33.44 -14.21
CA ALA A 278 -8.40 -32.16 -13.54
C ALA A 278 -8.13 -31.06 -14.55
N ARG A 279 -8.97 -30.04 -14.51
CA ARG A 279 -8.73 -28.76 -15.17
C ARG A 279 -8.24 -27.78 -14.11
N VAL A 280 -7.02 -27.28 -14.31
CA VAL A 280 -6.30 -26.42 -13.38
C VAL A 280 -5.95 -25.14 -14.08
N ARG A 281 -6.50 -24.03 -13.59
CA ARG A 281 -6.12 -22.68 -14.01
C ARG A 281 -5.20 -22.09 -12.95
N VAL A 282 -4.04 -21.60 -13.38
CA VAL A 282 -3.07 -20.92 -12.53
C VAL A 282 -2.94 -19.50 -13.01
N GLY A 283 -3.34 -18.55 -12.18
CA GLY A 283 -3.17 -17.12 -12.39
C GLY A 283 -2.08 -16.58 -11.48
N LYS A 284 -1.14 -15.83 -12.04
CA LYS A 284 -0.20 -15.00 -11.31
C LYS A 284 -0.78 -13.57 -11.26
N PRO A 285 -1.31 -13.13 -10.12
CA PRO A 285 -1.90 -11.80 -9.98
C PRO A 285 -0.87 -10.73 -10.32
N SER A 286 -1.31 -9.69 -11.05
CA SER A 286 -0.46 -8.57 -11.44
C SER A 286 0.84 -8.92 -12.21
N ALA A 287 0.93 -10.09 -12.84
CA ALA A 287 2.05 -10.43 -13.70
C ALA A 287 2.11 -9.56 -14.97
N ILE A 288 0.96 -9.06 -15.42
CA ILE A 288 0.82 -8.09 -16.52
C ILE A 288 0.11 -6.86 -15.96
N THR A 289 0.62 -5.67 -16.28
CA THR A 289 0.04 -4.38 -15.85
C THR A 289 -1.40 -4.26 -16.34
N PHE A 290 -2.31 -3.80 -15.47
CA PHE A 290 -3.76 -3.63 -15.71
C PHE A 290 -4.58 -4.92 -15.89
N ALA A 291 -3.95 -6.10 -15.85
CA ALA A 291 -4.66 -7.37 -15.80
C ALA A 291 -4.84 -7.81 -14.35
N GLU A 292 -6.05 -8.30 -14.00
CA GLU A 292 -6.33 -8.90 -12.69
C GLU A 292 -5.33 -10.04 -12.38
N ALA A 293 -5.08 -10.90 -13.37
CA ALA A 293 -4.02 -11.90 -13.36
C ALA A 293 -3.63 -12.29 -14.80
N ALA A 294 -2.38 -12.75 -15.00
CA ALA A 294 -1.99 -13.49 -16.20
C ALA A 294 -1.75 -14.95 -15.83
N GLY A 295 -2.20 -15.88 -16.66
CA GLY A 295 -2.23 -17.28 -16.28
C GLY A 295 -2.47 -18.25 -17.42
N ILE A 296 -2.38 -19.54 -17.11
CA ILE A 296 -2.66 -20.63 -18.04
C ILE A 296 -3.69 -21.59 -17.44
N GLU A 297 -4.44 -22.26 -18.31
CA GLU A 297 -5.30 -23.37 -17.93
C GLU A 297 -4.80 -24.65 -18.60
N VAL A 298 -4.66 -25.71 -17.81
CA VAL A 298 -4.35 -27.05 -18.29
C VAL A 298 -5.51 -27.98 -17.99
N ASP A 299 -5.77 -28.92 -18.90
CA ASP A 299 -6.76 -29.98 -18.72
C ASP A 299 -6.05 -31.32 -18.91
N ARG A 300 -6.02 -32.15 -17.87
CA ARG A 300 -5.22 -33.39 -17.80
C ARG A 300 -6.04 -34.53 -17.22
N ASP A 301 -5.94 -35.70 -17.81
CA ASP A 301 -6.57 -36.93 -17.35
C ASP A 301 -5.55 -38.04 -17.08
N GLN A 302 -6.03 -39.18 -16.58
CA GLN A 302 -5.19 -40.34 -16.28
C GLN A 302 -4.44 -40.85 -17.52
N GLU A 303 -5.05 -40.77 -18.71
CA GLU A 303 -4.43 -41.22 -19.97
C GLU A 303 -3.26 -40.32 -20.36
N PHE A 304 -3.40 -39.00 -20.21
CA PHE A 304 -2.31 -38.05 -20.43
C PHE A 304 -1.08 -38.43 -19.60
N PHE A 305 -1.24 -38.63 -18.29
CA PHE A 305 -0.11 -38.95 -17.40
C PHE A 305 0.44 -40.36 -17.62
N ALA A 306 -0.41 -41.32 -18.04
CA ALA A 306 0.04 -42.64 -18.44
C ALA A 306 0.85 -42.61 -19.75
N HIS A 307 0.49 -41.75 -20.70
CA HIS A 307 1.23 -41.55 -21.95
C HIS A 307 2.55 -40.81 -21.71
N GLU A 308 2.53 -39.77 -20.86
CA GLU A 308 3.74 -39.06 -20.43
C GLU A 308 4.75 -40.01 -19.75
N ALA A 309 4.28 -40.88 -18.84
CA ALA A 309 5.10 -41.89 -18.19
C ALA A 309 5.70 -42.91 -19.19
N LYS A 310 4.99 -43.22 -20.29
CA LYS A 310 5.50 -44.09 -21.37
C LYS A 310 6.52 -43.39 -22.26
N LEU A 311 6.35 -42.10 -22.52
CA LEU A 311 7.29 -41.28 -23.29
C LEU A 311 8.59 -41.02 -22.52
N ALA A 312 8.52 -40.96 -21.19
CA ALA A 312 9.66 -40.84 -20.29
C ALA A 312 10.48 -42.14 -20.15
N GLY A 313 10.56 -42.98 -21.20
CA GLY A 313 11.32 -44.24 -21.24
C GLY A 313 12.75 -44.09 -20.69
N PRO A 314 13.39 -45.20 -20.25
CA PRO A 314 14.44 -45.17 -19.22
C PRO A 314 15.63 -44.32 -19.65
N ARG A 315 15.65 -43.07 -19.17
CA ARG A 315 16.78 -42.17 -19.30
C ARG A 315 16.98 -41.44 -17.97
N ALA A 316 18.04 -41.88 -17.30
CA ALA A 316 18.76 -41.23 -16.20
C ALA A 316 17.96 -40.98 -14.91
N GLU A 317 18.09 -41.94 -13.99
CA GLU A 317 18.29 -41.67 -12.56
C GLU A 317 19.36 -40.58 -12.39
N ALA A 318 18.93 -39.33 -12.36
CA ALA A 318 19.75 -38.19 -11.97
C ALA A 318 18.82 -37.09 -11.44
N SER A 319 18.23 -37.31 -10.26
CA SER A 319 17.85 -36.28 -9.26
C SER A 319 16.98 -36.83 -8.12
N SER A 320 17.14 -38.10 -7.73
CA SER A 320 16.54 -38.62 -6.49
C SER A 320 17.39 -39.68 -5.81
N SER A 321 18.60 -39.30 -5.39
CA SER A 321 19.34 -40.01 -4.33
C SER A 321 20.58 -39.23 -3.90
N ASN A 322 20.38 -38.21 -3.05
CA ASN A 322 21.38 -37.82 -2.05
C ASN A 322 20.82 -38.19 -0.68
N VAL A 323 20.57 -39.48 -0.52
CA VAL A 323 20.72 -40.17 0.76
C VAL A 323 21.64 -41.33 0.41
N GLU A 324 22.94 -41.16 0.63
CA GLU A 324 23.79 -42.32 0.83
C GLU A 324 24.96 -42.00 1.75
N SER A 325 24.93 -42.72 2.86
CA SER A 325 26.02 -43.11 3.73
C SER A 325 27.25 -43.52 2.94
N ASN A 326 28.37 -42.85 3.21
CA ASN A 326 29.69 -43.34 2.86
C ASN A 326 30.25 -44.13 4.05
N THR A 327 30.24 -45.46 3.95
CA THR A 327 31.23 -46.32 4.61
C THR A 327 32.22 -46.77 3.56
N ALA A 328 33.44 -46.25 3.63
CA ALA A 328 34.62 -46.83 3.00
C ALA A 328 35.50 -47.41 4.10
N GLN A 329 35.81 -48.69 4.01
CA GLN A 329 36.97 -49.30 4.65
C GLN A 329 38.01 -49.58 3.58
N GLY A 330 39.26 -49.21 3.88
CA GLY A 330 40.45 -49.78 3.24
C GLY A 330 41.59 -48.80 2.96
N SER A 331 42.33 -48.35 3.99
CA SER A 331 43.73 -48.77 4.23
C SER A 331 44.59 -47.70 4.94
N ALA A 332 45.11 -48.09 6.11
CA ALA A 332 46.47 -47.85 6.65
C ALA A 332 47.02 -46.41 6.79
N ASN A 333 47.02 -45.86 8.02
CA ASN A 333 48.21 -45.82 8.90
C ASN A 333 48.03 -44.85 10.10
N ASP A 334 48.16 -45.42 11.30
CA ASP A 334 48.97 -44.96 12.45
C ASP A 334 48.71 -43.65 13.22
N VAL A 335 48.24 -43.88 14.47
CA VAL A 335 48.82 -43.49 15.78
C VAL A 335 48.00 -42.56 16.71
N ALA A 336 47.54 -43.19 17.81
CA ALA A 336 47.30 -42.72 19.20
C ALA A 336 46.29 -41.57 19.46
N GLY A 337 45.33 -41.65 20.40
CA GLY A 337 45.02 -42.67 21.42
C GLY A 337 43.81 -42.26 22.29
N SER A 338 43.41 -43.19 23.16
CA SER A 338 42.54 -43.13 24.36
C SER A 338 41.01 -42.95 24.23
N GLU A 339 40.32 -44.09 24.05
CA GLU A 339 39.31 -44.77 24.94
C GLU A 339 38.21 -43.99 25.72
N PRO A 340 37.08 -44.63 26.14
CA PRO A 340 36.30 -45.72 25.54
C PRO A 340 34.76 -45.48 25.52
N SER A 341 34.05 -46.30 24.74
CA SER A 341 32.58 -46.55 24.73
C SER A 341 32.16 -47.49 25.89
N PRO A 342 30.88 -47.97 26.12
CA PRO A 342 29.83 -48.39 25.14
C PRO A 342 28.41 -47.83 25.41
N ALA A 343 27.58 -47.61 24.38
CA ALA A 343 26.61 -48.55 23.76
C ALA A 343 25.44 -48.92 24.70
N GLU A 344 24.16 -48.97 24.31
CA GLU A 344 23.48 -48.96 23.01
C GLU A 344 21.95 -48.92 23.31
N THR A 345 21.12 -48.80 22.26
CA THR A 345 19.77 -49.43 22.12
C THR A 345 18.52 -48.53 22.08
N LEU A 346 18.09 -48.28 20.83
CA LEU A 346 16.74 -48.42 20.22
C LEU A 346 15.54 -47.47 20.50
N LEU A 347 14.95 -47.09 19.34
CA LEU A 347 13.52 -47.14 18.95
C LEU A 347 12.51 -46.04 19.37
N SER A 348 11.87 -45.50 18.31
CA SER A 348 10.42 -45.20 18.19
C SER A 348 9.87 -44.00 18.98
N ALA A 349 8.76 -43.34 18.67
CA ALA A 349 7.84 -43.17 17.56
C ALA A 349 6.89 -42.01 17.96
N SER A 350 6.20 -41.42 16.98
CA SER A 350 4.87 -40.77 17.00
C SER A 350 4.12 -40.59 18.34
N HIS A 351 3.50 -39.41 18.59
CA HIS A 351 2.03 -39.25 18.69
C HIS A 351 1.55 -37.87 19.20
N HIS A 352 0.40 -37.47 18.66
CA HIS A 352 -0.53 -36.42 19.08
C HIS A 352 -0.87 -36.35 20.58
N THR A 353 -1.17 -35.14 21.09
CA THR A 353 -2.33 -34.86 22.00
C THR A 353 -2.60 -33.35 22.00
N ARG A 354 -3.73 -32.82 21.47
CA ARG A 354 -5.03 -32.57 22.13
C ARG A 354 -4.91 -32.11 23.59
N MET A 355 -5.28 -30.86 23.89
CA MET A 355 -5.74 -30.47 25.22
C MET A 355 -7.19 -29.98 25.15
N SER A 356 -8.01 -30.68 25.93
CA SER A 356 -9.43 -30.45 26.20
C SER A 356 -9.60 -29.75 27.55
N VAL A 357 -10.73 -29.06 27.65
CA VAL A 357 -11.30 -28.39 28.83
C VAL A 357 -11.93 -29.41 29.79
N ALA A 358 -11.74 -29.23 31.10
CA ALA A 358 -12.64 -29.62 32.21
C ALA A 358 -12.17 -28.85 33.46
N ALA A 359 -12.95 -27.97 34.09
CA ALA A 359 -14.18 -28.17 34.88
C ALA A 359 -13.94 -28.96 36.17
N SER A 360 -13.95 -28.25 37.31
CA SER A 360 -14.03 -28.79 38.66
C SER A 360 -15.21 -28.14 39.41
N THR A 361 -16.23 -28.96 39.69
CA THR A 361 -17.18 -28.85 40.81
C THR A 361 -16.42 -29.24 42.10
N GLU A 362 -16.76 -28.89 43.34
CA GLU A 362 -18.01 -28.64 44.05
C GLU A 362 -17.61 -28.13 45.47
N ASN A 363 -18.32 -27.16 46.07
CA ASN A 363 -19.06 -27.39 47.33
C ASN A 363 -19.84 -26.16 47.83
N ALA A 364 -20.92 -26.46 48.54
CA ALA A 364 -22.08 -25.63 48.83
C ALA A 364 -22.04 -24.87 50.17
N GLY A 365 -22.95 -23.91 50.32
CA GLY A 365 -23.38 -23.34 51.61
C GLY A 365 -24.23 -22.07 51.42
N GLY A 366 -25.55 -22.17 51.61
CA GLY A 366 -26.52 -21.12 51.23
C GLY A 366 -27.12 -20.29 52.36
N ALA A 367 -28.03 -19.37 51.97
CA ALA A 367 -29.23 -18.90 52.69
C ALA A 367 -29.93 -17.81 51.83
N GLY A 368 -31.25 -17.95 51.57
CA GLY A 368 -32.10 -16.95 50.87
C GLY A 368 -32.76 -15.95 51.84
N PRO A 369 -33.99 -15.43 51.56
CA PRO A 369 -34.52 -14.81 50.34
C PRO A 369 -35.29 -13.48 50.63
N SER A 370 -35.63 -12.69 49.60
CA SER A 370 -36.79 -11.74 49.49
C SER A 370 -36.47 -10.69 48.41
N LYS A 371 -37.37 -10.09 47.62
CA LYS A 371 -38.82 -10.11 47.40
C LYS A 371 -39.04 -9.46 46.01
N LEU A 372 -40.04 -9.90 45.25
CA LEU A 372 -40.58 -9.19 44.08
C LEU A 372 -41.44 -8.01 44.55
N GLU A 373 -41.41 -6.89 43.81
CA GLU A 373 -42.59 -6.02 43.65
C GLU A 373 -42.51 -5.19 42.35
N LEU A 374 -43.61 -5.19 41.60
CA LEU A 374 -43.92 -4.44 40.38
C LEU A 374 -44.78 -3.24 40.78
N VAL A 375 -44.48 -2.01 40.35
CA VAL A 375 -45.51 -0.99 40.05
C VAL A 375 -45.01 0.00 38.98
N ASP A 376 -45.91 0.27 38.03
CA ASP A 376 -45.86 1.17 36.88
C ASP A 376 -46.06 2.66 37.28
N ASN A 377 -45.65 3.61 36.42
CA ASN A 377 -46.23 4.97 36.20
C ASN A 377 -45.25 5.99 35.56
N SER A 378 -45.32 6.10 34.23
CA SER A 378 -45.57 7.31 33.41
C SER A 378 -44.94 8.71 33.74
N VAL A 379 -44.22 9.25 32.71
CA VAL A 379 -44.02 10.67 32.25
C VAL A 379 -42.90 11.53 32.92
N PRO A 380 -42.18 12.49 32.27
CA PRO A 380 -41.99 12.86 30.84
C PRO A 380 -40.52 12.85 30.33
N ILE A 381 -40.39 12.93 29.00
CA ILE A 381 -39.14 13.08 28.24
C ILE A 381 -38.57 14.51 28.41
N THR A 382 -37.29 14.62 28.77
CA THR A 382 -36.44 15.81 28.54
C THR A 382 -35.21 15.41 27.70
N PRO A 383 -34.75 16.27 26.78
CA PRO A 383 -33.74 15.90 25.80
C PRO A 383 -32.37 15.78 26.48
N ARG A 384 -31.79 14.56 26.47
CA ARG A 384 -30.42 14.35 26.91
C ARG A 384 -29.46 14.97 25.89
N GLY A 385 -28.61 15.86 26.41
CA GLY A 385 -27.48 16.44 25.70
C GLY A 385 -26.37 15.42 25.41
N ALA A 386 -25.56 15.81 24.43
CA ALA A 386 -24.23 15.32 24.07
C ALA A 386 -23.70 14.12 24.88
N GLU A 387 -23.85 12.92 24.31
CA GLU A 387 -23.08 11.77 24.74
C GLU A 387 -21.60 11.98 24.33
N SER A 388 -20.72 12.00 25.33
CA SER A 388 -19.27 11.90 25.13
C SER A 388 -18.94 10.55 24.51
N VAL A 389 -18.61 10.56 23.22
CA VAL A 389 -18.24 9.37 22.46
C VAL A 389 -16.81 8.97 22.81
N ALA A 390 -16.61 7.74 23.30
CA ALA A 390 -15.33 7.26 23.78
C ALA A 390 -14.24 7.26 22.69
N SER A 391 -13.06 7.80 23.03
CA SER A 391 -11.80 7.66 22.31
C SER A 391 -11.29 6.22 22.40
N ASP A 392 -10.59 5.73 21.37
CA ASP A 392 -9.91 4.44 21.46
C ASP A 392 -8.74 4.52 22.48
N GLU A 393 -8.45 3.44 23.21
CA GLU A 393 -7.37 3.47 24.21
C GLU A 393 -5.96 3.46 23.55
N ARG A 394 -5.89 2.98 22.30
CA ARG A 394 -4.64 2.78 21.54
C ARG A 394 -4.37 3.93 20.56
N TRP A 395 -3.09 4.21 20.33
CA TRP A 395 -2.65 5.09 19.25
C TRP A 395 -2.57 4.35 17.90
N HIS A 396 -3.07 5.01 16.85
CA HIS A 396 -3.13 4.54 15.47
C HIS A 396 -2.29 5.41 14.54
N MET A 397 -1.70 4.80 13.52
CA MET A 397 -0.98 5.48 12.45
C MET A 397 -1.95 5.81 11.31
N VAL A 398 -1.99 7.08 10.91
CA VAL A 398 -2.85 7.53 9.81
C VAL A 398 -2.04 8.40 8.86
N ALA A 399 -2.17 8.16 7.55
CA ALA A 399 -1.70 9.09 6.53
C ALA A 399 -2.87 9.93 6.02
N ILE A 400 -2.70 11.25 6.03
CA ILE A 400 -3.69 12.21 5.52
C ILE A 400 -3.06 12.95 4.35
N SER A 401 -3.71 12.98 3.20
CA SER A 401 -3.32 13.83 2.08
C SER A 401 -3.94 15.23 2.23
N LEU A 402 -3.15 16.24 1.91
CA LEU A 402 -3.45 17.66 2.05
C LEU A 402 -3.46 18.29 0.66
N GLY A 403 -4.51 19.05 0.31
CA GLY A 403 -4.62 19.71 -0.99
C GLY A 403 -5.20 21.12 -0.91
N SER A 404 -4.68 22.05 -1.69
CA SER A 404 -5.21 23.42 -1.80
C SER A 404 -4.96 24.02 -3.18
N ASN A 405 -5.97 24.69 -3.77
CA ASN A 405 -5.83 25.44 -5.02
C ASN A 405 -6.41 26.87 -5.01
N LEU A 406 -6.96 27.34 -3.88
CA LEU A 406 -7.46 28.72 -3.75
C LEU A 406 -6.65 29.55 -2.73
N GLY A 407 -6.57 30.86 -2.98
CA GLY A 407 -5.95 31.82 -2.06
C GLY A 407 -4.45 31.55 -1.81
N ASN A 408 -4.00 31.78 -0.57
CA ASN A 408 -2.63 31.46 -0.16
C ASN A 408 -2.52 29.97 0.17
N ARG A 409 -2.31 29.17 -0.89
CA ARG A 409 -2.36 27.70 -0.85
C ARG A 409 -1.44 27.09 0.22
N ALA A 410 -0.20 27.55 0.30
CA ALA A 410 0.78 27.05 1.27
C ALA A 410 0.38 27.40 2.72
N LEU A 411 -0.10 28.62 2.95
CA LEU A 411 -0.58 29.05 4.26
C LEU A 411 -1.81 28.26 4.70
N ASN A 412 -2.74 27.93 3.79
CA ASN A 412 -3.91 27.12 4.11
C ASN A 412 -3.51 25.71 4.57
N ILE A 413 -2.59 25.06 3.85
CA ILE A 413 -2.04 23.74 4.22
C ILE A 413 -1.32 23.82 5.57
N HIS A 414 -0.49 24.85 5.79
CA HIS A 414 0.22 25.03 7.06
C HIS A 414 -0.74 25.24 8.23
N LYS A 415 -1.78 26.08 8.06
CA LYS A 415 -2.83 26.26 9.08
C LYS A 415 -3.57 24.96 9.38
N ALA A 416 -3.88 24.14 8.38
CA ALA A 416 -4.54 22.85 8.59
C ALA A 416 -3.69 21.90 9.44
N ILE A 417 -2.37 21.84 9.21
CA ILE A 417 -1.44 21.06 10.06
C ILE A 417 -1.40 21.60 11.49
N MET A 418 -1.38 22.93 11.64
CA MET A 418 -1.36 23.56 12.96
C MET A 418 -2.64 23.27 13.74
N GLU A 419 -3.81 23.29 13.08
CA GLU A 419 -5.09 22.89 13.66
C GLU A 419 -5.11 21.39 14.01
N LEU A 420 -4.60 20.52 13.13
CA LEU A 420 -4.46 19.08 13.43
C LEU A 420 -3.60 18.82 14.68
N ALA A 421 -2.52 19.60 14.86
CA ALA A 421 -1.57 19.44 15.95
C ALA A 421 -2.00 20.11 17.28
N LYS A 422 -2.76 21.22 17.23
CA LYS A 422 -3.12 22.01 18.42
C LYS A 422 -4.47 21.65 19.01
N THR A 423 -5.42 21.20 18.19
CA THR A 423 -6.85 21.20 18.57
C THR A 423 -7.25 19.97 19.38
N SER A 424 -6.47 18.90 19.40
CA SER A 424 -6.75 17.71 20.22
C SER A 424 -5.49 17.07 20.81
N PRO A 425 -5.46 16.71 22.10
CA PRO A 425 -4.37 15.92 22.69
C PRO A 425 -4.29 14.50 22.12
N ASP A 426 -5.36 14.02 21.49
CA ASP A 426 -5.52 12.68 20.91
C ASP A 426 -5.21 12.64 19.40
N CYS A 427 -4.61 13.71 18.86
CA CYS A 427 -4.13 13.79 17.48
C CYS A 427 -2.79 14.51 17.44
N LYS A 428 -1.77 13.88 16.86
CA LYS A 428 -0.41 14.44 16.76
C LYS A 428 0.11 14.28 15.33
N VAL A 429 0.49 15.38 14.72
CA VAL A 429 1.22 15.35 13.44
C VAL A 429 2.66 14.94 13.75
N ILE A 430 3.08 13.81 13.16
CA ILE A 430 4.41 13.22 13.40
C ILE A 430 5.38 13.61 12.29
N ASP A 431 4.90 13.64 11.05
CA ASP A 431 5.75 13.88 9.88
C ASP A 431 4.96 14.55 8.76
N THR A 432 5.67 15.23 7.86
CA THR A 432 5.12 15.89 6.68
C THR A 432 5.98 15.55 5.46
N SER A 433 5.35 15.41 4.31
CA SER A 433 6.01 15.22 3.02
C SER A 433 6.64 16.52 2.53
N PHE A 434 7.21 16.53 1.32
CA PHE A 434 7.41 17.79 0.59
C PHE A 434 6.08 18.36 0.06
N LEU A 435 6.11 19.61 -0.41
CA LEU A 435 5.02 20.20 -1.16
C LEU A 435 5.24 19.98 -2.65
N TYR A 436 4.15 19.62 -3.34
CA TYR A 436 4.17 19.38 -4.77
C TYR A 436 3.10 20.20 -5.48
N GLU A 437 3.50 20.96 -6.49
CA GLU A 437 2.56 21.65 -7.36
C GLU A 437 2.19 20.79 -8.56
N THR A 438 0.88 20.69 -8.83
CA THR A 438 0.32 19.80 -9.85
C THR A 438 -0.79 20.47 -10.64
N LYS A 439 -0.99 20.01 -11.89
CA LYS A 439 -2.18 20.39 -12.67
C LYS A 439 -3.44 19.73 -12.07
N PRO A 440 -4.62 20.36 -12.19
CA PRO A 440 -5.88 19.70 -11.86
C PRO A 440 -6.07 18.40 -12.66
N LEU A 441 -6.44 17.30 -12.00
CA LEU A 441 -6.63 16.00 -12.67
C LEU A 441 -7.97 15.89 -13.42
N TYR A 442 -9.04 16.54 -12.94
CA TYR A 442 -10.41 16.30 -13.43
C TYR A 442 -11.02 17.49 -14.18
N PHE A 443 -10.71 18.71 -13.75
CA PHE A 443 -11.27 19.93 -14.31
C PHE A 443 -10.11 20.84 -14.70
N ALA A 444 -9.77 20.87 -15.99
CA ALA A 444 -8.63 21.63 -16.51
C ALA A 444 -8.77 23.15 -16.28
N GLU A 445 -9.99 23.67 -16.21
CA GLU A 445 -10.29 25.09 -15.99
C GLU A 445 -10.28 25.47 -14.49
N GLN A 446 -9.20 25.12 -13.78
CA GLN A 446 -8.99 25.48 -12.38
C GLN A 446 -7.53 25.81 -12.08
N PRO A 447 -7.24 26.58 -11.01
CA PRO A 447 -5.87 26.83 -10.59
C PRO A 447 -5.13 25.54 -10.21
N ARG A 448 -3.80 25.54 -10.35
CA ARG A 448 -2.92 24.44 -9.96
C ARG A 448 -3.04 24.13 -8.47
N PHE A 449 -2.95 22.86 -8.12
CA PHE A 449 -3.00 22.39 -6.73
C PHE A 449 -1.61 22.36 -6.11
N LEU A 450 -1.49 22.79 -4.86
CA LEU A 450 -0.43 22.31 -3.97
C LEU A 450 -0.95 21.08 -3.23
N ASN A 451 -0.16 20.01 -3.24
CA ASN A 451 -0.44 18.77 -2.54
C ASN A 451 0.71 18.42 -1.59
N ALA A 452 0.35 17.81 -0.46
CA ALA A 452 1.27 17.20 0.50
C ALA A 452 0.58 16.02 1.18
N ALA A 453 1.29 15.34 2.08
CA ALA A 453 0.75 14.39 3.01
C ALA A 453 1.37 14.61 4.38
N CYS A 454 0.64 14.26 5.42
CA CYS A 454 1.17 14.20 6.77
C CYS A 454 0.87 12.84 7.40
N ARG A 455 1.82 12.35 8.20
CA ARG A 455 1.63 11.18 9.05
C ARG A 455 1.18 11.64 10.42
N VAL A 456 0.10 11.07 10.90
CA VAL A 456 -0.58 11.42 12.14
C VAL A 456 -0.63 10.20 13.06
N ALA A 457 -0.34 10.41 14.34
CA ALA A 457 -0.70 9.47 15.39
C ALA A 457 -2.00 9.95 16.03
N THR A 458 -3.03 9.10 16.13
CA THR A 458 -4.30 9.48 16.73
C THR A 458 -4.94 8.38 17.56
N ARG A 459 -5.82 8.75 18.51
CA ARG A 459 -6.73 7.83 19.21
C ARG A 459 -8.18 7.93 18.72
N PHE A 460 -8.46 8.78 17.75
CA PHE A 460 -9.78 8.88 17.14
C PHE A 460 -10.04 7.68 16.25
N GLY A 461 -11.22 7.07 16.38
CA GLY A 461 -11.66 6.07 15.39
C GLY A 461 -11.78 6.68 13.98
N PRO A 462 -11.76 5.87 12.90
CA PRO A 462 -11.71 6.38 11.52
C PRO A 462 -12.80 7.41 11.17
N HIS A 463 -14.04 7.18 11.60
CA HIS A 463 -15.14 8.13 11.38
C HIS A 463 -15.04 9.39 12.24
N GLN A 464 -14.52 9.29 13.46
CA GLN A 464 -14.27 10.46 14.32
C GLN A 464 -13.17 11.34 13.72
N LEU A 465 -12.09 10.72 13.24
CA LEU A 465 -11.01 11.44 12.57
C LEU A 465 -11.50 12.13 11.30
N LEU A 466 -12.35 11.47 10.49
CA LEU A 466 -12.98 12.09 9.32
C LEU A 466 -13.83 13.31 9.69
N GLN A 467 -14.63 13.23 10.76
CA GLN A 467 -15.41 14.38 11.24
C GLN A 467 -14.50 15.51 11.72
N PHE A 468 -13.40 15.17 12.40
CA PHE A 468 -12.41 16.12 12.87
C PHE A 468 -11.72 16.84 11.69
N THR A 469 -11.27 16.12 10.66
CA THR A 469 -10.67 16.76 9.47
C THR A 469 -11.67 17.66 8.74
N GLN A 470 -12.93 17.23 8.60
CA GLN A 470 -13.99 18.05 8.00
C GLN A 470 -14.29 19.33 8.80
N SER A 471 -14.18 19.29 10.12
CA SER A 471 -14.34 20.48 10.96
C SER A 471 -13.22 21.51 10.70
N ILE A 472 -11.98 21.03 10.53
CA ILE A 472 -10.82 21.88 10.20
C ILE A 472 -11.01 22.55 8.84
N GLU A 473 -11.44 21.78 7.83
CA GLU A 473 -11.75 22.31 6.50
C GLU A 473 -12.77 23.44 6.55
N THR A 474 -13.85 23.23 7.32
CA THR A 474 -14.94 24.20 7.47
C THR A 474 -14.43 25.47 8.17
N ASN A 475 -13.65 25.31 9.23
CA ASN A 475 -13.06 26.43 9.98
C ASN A 475 -12.10 27.27 9.15
N LEU A 476 -11.40 26.65 8.19
CA LEU A 476 -10.50 27.32 7.26
C LEU A 476 -11.22 27.91 6.03
N GLY A 477 -12.55 27.84 5.97
CA GLY A 477 -13.37 28.50 4.96
C GLY A 477 -13.73 27.62 3.76
N ARG A 478 -13.69 26.28 3.90
CA ARG A 478 -14.23 25.37 2.88
C ARG A 478 -15.75 25.38 2.93
N ASP A 479 -16.37 25.95 1.91
CA ASP A 479 -17.81 25.83 1.66
C ASP A 479 -18.06 24.70 0.65
N LYS A 480 -18.89 23.72 1.04
CA LYS A 480 -19.29 22.59 0.20
C LYS A 480 -20.63 22.84 -0.51
N THR A 481 -21.28 23.98 -0.27
CA THR A 481 -22.58 24.31 -0.88
C THR A 481 -22.40 24.79 -2.32
N GLY A 482 -23.11 24.18 -3.27
CA GLY A 482 -23.13 24.61 -4.68
C GLY A 482 -21.84 24.36 -5.49
N VAL A 483 -20.82 23.72 -4.91
CA VAL A 483 -19.54 23.42 -5.61
C VAL A 483 -19.51 21.95 -6.05
N PRO A 484 -19.06 21.62 -7.28
CA PRO A 484 -18.89 20.23 -7.72
C PRO A 484 -18.00 19.41 -6.77
N LEU A 485 -18.25 18.10 -6.67
CA LEU A 485 -17.53 17.16 -5.78
C LEU A 485 -15.99 17.22 -5.89
N LYS A 486 -15.44 17.70 -7.01
CA LYS A 486 -13.98 17.88 -7.23
C LYS A 486 -13.61 19.31 -7.65
N GLY A 487 -14.36 20.31 -7.18
CA GLY A 487 -14.14 21.73 -7.48
C GLY A 487 -12.96 22.37 -6.72
N PRO A 488 -12.72 23.68 -6.95
CA PRO A 488 -11.69 24.45 -6.24
C PRO A 488 -11.98 24.54 -4.74
N ARG A 489 -10.93 24.51 -3.91
CA ARG A 489 -11.02 24.49 -2.46
C ARG A 489 -9.84 25.20 -1.79
N VAL A 490 -10.16 25.83 -0.66
CA VAL A 490 -9.17 26.51 0.21
C VAL A 490 -8.25 25.49 0.87
N VAL A 491 -8.78 24.35 1.32
CA VAL A 491 -8.01 23.20 1.81
C VAL A 491 -8.87 21.93 1.75
N ASP A 492 -8.23 20.76 1.70
CA ASP A 492 -8.84 19.43 1.61
C ASP A 492 -7.96 18.42 2.33
N LEU A 493 -8.55 17.64 3.24
CA LEU A 493 -7.88 16.67 4.11
C LEU A 493 -8.53 15.30 3.93
N ASP A 494 -7.92 14.47 3.09
CA ASP A 494 -8.40 13.11 2.81
C ASP A 494 -7.61 12.08 3.63
N LEU A 495 -8.32 11.21 4.35
CA LEU A 495 -7.70 10.06 5.01
C LEU A 495 -7.30 9.04 3.95
N VAL A 496 -6.01 8.71 3.87
CA VAL A 496 -5.49 7.81 2.83
C VAL A 496 -5.35 6.38 3.34
N CYS A 497 -4.70 6.18 4.47
CA CYS A 497 -4.58 4.87 5.12
C CYS A 497 -4.68 5.03 6.64
N TYR A 498 -5.13 3.96 7.31
CA TYR A 498 -5.32 3.91 8.75
C TYR A 498 -4.84 2.54 9.22
N ASP A 499 -3.69 2.48 9.91
CA ASP A 499 -2.98 1.24 10.23
C ASP A 499 -2.94 0.26 9.04
N GLU A 500 -3.42 -0.97 9.22
CA GLU A 500 -3.64 -1.96 8.16
C GLU A 500 -5.14 -2.15 7.84
N LEU A 501 -5.98 -1.19 8.23
CA LEU A 501 -7.43 -1.28 8.13
C LEU A 501 -7.90 -1.19 6.68
N ILE A 502 -8.69 -2.18 6.27
CA ILE A 502 -9.54 -2.11 5.08
C ILE A 502 -10.97 -1.85 5.55
N LEU A 503 -11.52 -0.70 5.16
CA LEU A 503 -12.86 -0.26 5.52
C LEU A 503 -13.62 0.12 4.25
N ASP A 504 -14.81 -0.44 4.07
CA ASP A 504 -15.77 0.02 3.06
C ASP A 504 -17.08 0.36 3.77
N SER A 505 -17.31 1.64 3.99
CA SER A 505 -18.54 2.17 4.60
C SER A 505 -19.17 3.23 3.70
N ALA A 506 -20.44 3.56 3.95
CA ALA A 506 -21.18 4.52 3.12
C ALA A 506 -20.47 5.88 2.96
N ASN A 507 -19.75 6.32 3.99
CA ASN A 507 -19.14 7.66 4.06
C ASN A 507 -17.61 7.66 4.09
N LEU A 508 -16.96 6.50 4.16
CA LEU A 508 -15.50 6.37 4.26
C LEU A 508 -15.02 5.05 3.68
N LYS A 509 -14.03 5.12 2.79
CA LYS A 509 -13.31 3.98 2.23
C LYS A 509 -11.83 4.09 2.53
N LEU A 510 -11.25 3.04 3.11
CA LEU A 510 -9.83 2.94 3.45
C LEU A 510 -9.25 1.60 2.97
N PRO A 511 -8.02 1.57 2.42
CA PRO A 511 -7.27 2.72 1.93
C PRO A 511 -8.08 3.53 0.90
N HIS A 512 -7.75 4.81 0.74
CA HIS A 512 -8.46 5.69 -0.18
C HIS A 512 -8.38 5.10 -1.61
N PRO A 513 -9.52 4.92 -2.31
CA PRO A 513 -9.58 4.09 -3.53
C PRO A 513 -8.71 4.62 -4.69
N GLY A 514 -8.44 5.93 -4.72
CA GLY A 514 -7.59 6.55 -5.74
C GLY A 514 -6.10 6.59 -5.41
N VAL A 515 -5.62 5.97 -4.33
CA VAL A 515 -4.21 6.11 -3.91
C VAL A 515 -3.25 5.54 -4.95
N GLU A 516 -3.54 4.39 -5.55
CA GLU A 516 -2.62 3.67 -6.45
C GLU A 516 -2.46 4.34 -7.82
N GLU A 517 -3.40 5.22 -8.20
CA GLU A 517 -3.46 5.85 -9.52
C GLU A 517 -2.96 7.31 -9.53
N ARG A 518 -2.72 7.89 -8.35
CA ARG A 518 -2.46 9.34 -8.20
C ARG A 518 -1.02 9.60 -7.77
N GLU A 519 -0.17 10.02 -8.71
CA GLU A 519 1.22 10.43 -8.41
C GLU A 519 1.27 11.54 -7.34
N PHE A 520 0.35 12.50 -7.39
CA PHE A 520 0.27 13.59 -6.41
C PHE A 520 -0.15 13.15 -4.99
N VAL A 521 -0.54 11.89 -4.82
CA VAL A 521 -0.76 11.25 -3.51
C VAL A 521 0.43 10.33 -3.19
N LEU A 522 0.87 9.50 -4.13
CA LEU A 522 1.95 8.53 -3.92
C LEU A 522 3.31 9.19 -3.66
N ARG A 523 3.65 10.30 -4.34
CA ARG A 523 4.90 11.04 -4.08
C ARG A 523 4.98 11.55 -2.65
N PRO A 524 4.01 12.36 -2.17
CA PRO A 524 3.98 12.75 -0.76
C PRO A 524 4.05 11.58 0.23
N LEU A 525 3.33 10.49 -0.04
CA LEU A 525 3.37 9.31 0.83
C LEU A 525 4.75 8.63 0.82
N ALA A 526 5.45 8.61 -0.31
CA ALA A 526 6.79 8.04 -0.41
C ALA A 526 7.84 8.83 0.38
N ASP A 527 7.59 10.11 0.68
CA ASP A 527 8.46 10.91 1.54
C ASP A 527 8.35 10.49 3.01
N ILE A 528 7.13 10.21 3.50
CA ILE A 528 6.85 9.96 4.92
C ILE A 528 6.74 8.47 5.28
N LEU A 529 6.34 7.62 4.33
CA LEU A 529 6.01 6.21 4.52
C LEU A 529 6.47 5.35 3.31
N PRO A 530 7.75 5.42 2.89
CA PRO A 530 8.21 4.73 1.68
C PRO A 530 8.03 3.22 1.70
N GLU A 531 8.28 2.60 2.86
CA GLU A 531 8.25 1.16 3.07
C GLU A 531 6.88 0.63 3.54
N TYR A 532 5.91 1.53 3.78
CA TYR A 532 4.57 1.13 4.16
C TYR A 532 3.90 0.35 3.02
N ARG A 533 3.27 -0.78 3.35
CA ARG A 533 2.56 -1.62 2.39
C ARG A 533 1.07 -1.31 2.46
N LEU A 534 0.49 -0.96 1.33
CA LEU A 534 -0.95 -0.70 1.25
C LEU A 534 -1.71 -2.01 1.55
N PRO A 535 -2.71 -2.05 2.45
CA PRO A 535 -3.45 -3.27 2.74
C PRO A 535 -4.09 -3.96 1.51
N THR A 536 -4.36 -3.20 0.45
CA THR A 536 -4.91 -3.69 -0.83
C THR A 536 -3.87 -4.35 -1.73
N THR A 537 -2.57 -4.12 -1.52
CA THR A 537 -1.50 -4.65 -2.37
C THR A 537 -0.31 -5.16 -1.55
N SER A 538 0.41 -6.17 -2.03
CA SER A 538 1.63 -6.60 -1.34
C SER A 538 2.84 -5.65 -1.56
N ARG A 539 2.65 -4.48 -2.17
CA ARG A 539 3.71 -3.54 -2.58
C ARG A 539 3.87 -2.41 -1.58
N THR A 540 5.10 -1.90 -1.45
CA THR A 540 5.33 -0.67 -0.68
C THR A 540 4.84 0.56 -1.46
N ILE A 541 4.59 1.68 -0.77
CA ILE A 541 4.26 2.96 -1.41
C ILE A 541 5.31 3.32 -2.47
N ARG A 542 6.60 3.14 -2.15
CA ARG A 542 7.70 3.42 -3.08
C ARG A 542 7.69 2.53 -4.31
N GLN A 543 7.45 1.23 -4.13
CA GLN A 543 7.31 0.30 -5.25
C GLN A 543 6.13 0.68 -6.15
N THR A 544 5.00 1.07 -5.53
CA THR A 544 3.79 1.49 -6.24
C THR A 544 4.04 2.77 -7.05
N LEU A 545 4.69 3.77 -6.46
CA LEU A 545 5.11 5.00 -7.16
C LEU A 545 6.04 4.68 -8.34
N ASN A 546 7.07 3.86 -8.14
CA ASN A 546 8.02 3.49 -9.19
C ASN A 546 7.36 2.75 -10.35
N LEU A 547 6.32 1.95 -10.09
CA LEU A 547 5.55 1.29 -11.14
C LEU A 547 4.68 2.28 -11.91
N LEU A 548 3.98 3.18 -11.21
CA LEU A 548 3.19 4.23 -11.85
C LEU A 548 4.06 5.08 -12.77
N LEU A 549 5.23 5.53 -12.29
CA LEU A 549 6.18 6.32 -13.05
C LEU A 549 6.83 5.57 -14.24
N LYS A 550 6.76 4.24 -14.28
CA LYS A 550 7.33 3.43 -15.38
C LYS A 550 6.26 2.85 -16.31
N ALA A 551 4.98 3.09 -16.04
CA ALA A 551 3.90 2.55 -16.85
C ALA A 551 3.88 3.23 -18.24
N VAL A 552 3.79 2.43 -19.30
CA VAL A 552 3.89 2.87 -20.70
C VAL A 552 2.81 3.89 -21.07
N ASP A 553 1.62 3.75 -20.48
CA ASP A 553 0.47 4.64 -20.73
C ASP A 553 0.37 5.80 -19.72
N TYR A 554 1.34 5.92 -18.80
CA TYR A 554 1.36 7.03 -17.85
C TYR A 554 1.91 8.29 -18.52
N GLY A 555 1.03 9.05 -19.15
CA GLY A 555 1.36 10.33 -19.80
C GLY A 555 1.73 11.48 -18.84
N GLY A 556 1.85 11.21 -17.53
CA GLY A 556 2.01 12.20 -16.46
C GLY A 556 3.44 12.63 -16.14
N HIS A 557 4.45 12.19 -16.92
CA HIS A 557 5.83 12.60 -16.72
C HIS A 557 6.00 14.13 -16.74
N GLY A 558 6.30 14.72 -15.58
CA GLY A 558 6.72 16.12 -15.45
C GLY A 558 5.65 17.14 -15.06
N ASP A 559 4.45 16.69 -14.64
CA ASP A 559 3.38 17.59 -14.18
C ASP A 559 3.31 17.77 -12.65
N VAL A 560 4.23 17.12 -11.93
CA VAL A 560 4.37 17.21 -10.47
C VAL A 560 5.72 17.84 -10.13
N VAL A 561 5.71 19.08 -9.65
CA VAL A 561 6.91 19.86 -9.35
C VAL A 561 7.06 19.99 -7.84
N ARG A 562 8.22 19.61 -7.28
CA ARG A 562 8.50 19.82 -5.85
C ARG A 562 8.80 21.30 -5.61
N VAL A 563 8.15 21.90 -4.62
CA VAL A 563 8.24 23.35 -4.36
C VAL A 563 8.53 23.63 -2.88
N LEU A 564 9.18 24.77 -2.62
CA LEU A 564 9.35 25.36 -1.30
C LEU A 564 8.66 26.72 -1.27
N PRO A 565 7.55 26.89 -0.52
CA PRO A 565 6.83 28.15 -0.48
C PRO A 565 7.61 29.21 0.30
N LEU A 566 7.54 30.45 -0.17
CA LEU A 566 8.13 31.60 0.51
C LEU A 566 7.02 32.46 1.12
N PRO A 567 7.15 32.88 2.40
CA PRO A 567 6.20 33.83 2.97
C PRO A 567 6.26 35.15 2.19
N PRO A 568 5.14 35.87 2.03
CA PRO A 568 5.16 37.18 1.38
C PRO A 568 6.08 38.14 2.17
N PRO A 569 6.93 38.93 1.50
CA PRO A 569 7.81 39.89 2.20
C PRO A 569 6.97 40.97 2.88
N SER A 570 7.44 41.47 4.04
CA SER A 570 6.84 42.64 4.67
C SER A 570 7.16 43.91 3.86
N GLY A 571 6.15 44.75 3.59
CA GLY A 571 6.31 46.05 2.91
C GLY A 571 5.75 46.13 1.48
N LYS A 572 6.11 47.21 0.75
CA LYS A 572 5.53 47.60 -0.55
C LYS A 572 5.95 46.74 -1.76
N SER A 573 6.89 45.80 -1.58
CA SER A 573 7.58 45.06 -2.67
C SER A 573 6.93 43.71 -3.02
N SER A 574 5.66 43.48 -2.69
CA SER A 574 5.01 42.17 -2.96
C SER A 574 4.83 41.88 -4.46
N SER A 575 4.85 42.90 -5.32
CA SER A 575 4.77 42.74 -6.77
C SER A 575 6.13 42.29 -7.35
N GLY A 576 6.22 41.02 -7.75
CA GLY A 576 7.38 40.46 -8.47
C GLY A 576 8.30 39.56 -7.65
N ALA A 577 8.08 39.44 -6.33
CA ALA A 577 8.82 38.47 -5.51
C ALA A 577 8.35 37.05 -5.84
N PRO A 578 9.26 36.07 -5.93
CA PRO A 578 8.86 34.68 -6.13
C PRO A 578 8.06 34.20 -4.91
N SER A 579 6.89 33.63 -5.15
CA SER A 579 6.05 33.06 -4.09
C SER A 579 6.55 31.70 -3.60
N GLN A 580 7.43 31.04 -4.35
CA GLN A 580 8.00 29.74 -4.06
C GLN A 580 9.31 29.52 -4.84
N LEU A 581 10.15 28.60 -4.37
CA LEU A 581 11.24 28.02 -5.14
C LEU A 581 10.77 26.69 -5.73
N GLU A 582 11.14 26.42 -6.98
CA GLU A 582 10.86 25.17 -7.68
C GLU A 582 12.15 24.35 -7.80
N TRP A 583 12.15 23.14 -7.25
CA TRP A 583 13.33 22.28 -7.27
C TRP A 583 13.48 21.57 -8.61
N GLU A 584 14.70 21.09 -8.88
CA GLU A 584 15.07 20.36 -10.11
C GLU A 584 15.03 21.20 -11.40
N ALA A 585 14.29 22.31 -11.44
CA ALA A 585 14.17 23.20 -12.59
C ALA A 585 15.48 23.93 -12.94
N LYS A 586 16.24 24.37 -11.93
CA LYS A 586 17.54 25.03 -12.04
C LYS A 586 18.30 24.97 -10.72
N THR A 587 19.58 25.28 -10.76
CA THR A 587 20.37 25.62 -9.57
C THR A 587 20.15 27.10 -9.22
N TYR A 588 19.81 27.38 -7.96
CA TYR A 588 19.67 28.75 -7.46
C TYR A 588 21.01 29.31 -6.97
N VAL A 589 21.29 30.56 -7.33
CA VAL A 589 22.51 31.25 -6.87
C VAL A 589 22.20 32.16 -5.68
N MET A 590 22.79 31.84 -4.54
CA MET A 590 22.69 32.62 -3.30
C MET A 590 23.91 33.52 -3.12
N GLY A 591 23.71 34.84 -3.24
CA GLY A 591 24.76 35.85 -3.09
C GLY A 591 25.03 36.23 -1.63
N ILE A 592 26.28 36.15 -1.20
CA ILE A 592 26.70 36.46 0.18
C ILE A 592 26.90 37.97 0.36
N LEU A 593 26.11 38.58 1.25
CA LEU A 593 26.23 39.97 1.65
C LEU A 593 26.60 40.07 3.15
N ASN A 594 27.91 40.19 3.42
CA ASN A 594 28.39 40.35 4.79
C ASN A 594 28.29 41.81 5.24
N ALA A 595 27.66 42.06 6.38
CA ALA A 595 27.66 43.35 7.05
C ALA A 595 28.95 43.49 7.89
N THR A 596 30.04 43.90 7.23
CA THR A 596 31.38 43.93 7.83
C THR A 596 31.59 45.06 8.86
N PRO A 597 32.48 44.86 9.87
CA PRO A 597 32.78 45.86 10.90
C PRO A 597 33.40 47.16 10.36
N ASP A 598 34.32 47.03 9.39
CA ASP A 598 35.13 48.15 8.86
C ASP A 598 34.26 49.28 8.27
N SER A 599 33.04 48.96 7.84
CA SER A 599 32.11 49.93 7.27
C SER A 599 31.37 50.75 8.34
N PHE A 600 31.19 50.19 9.55
CA PHE A 600 30.48 50.84 10.66
C PHE A 600 31.41 51.63 11.57
N SER A 601 32.70 51.27 11.65
CA SER A 601 33.71 52.00 12.42
C SER A 601 34.26 53.24 11.68
N ASP A 602 34.43 53.18 10.36
CA ASP A 602 35.23 54.16 9.62
C ASP A 602 34.41 55.18 8.79
N GLY A 603 33.10 54.96 8.59
CA GLY A 603 32.26 55.78 7.68
C GLY A 603 30.87 56.19 8.18
N GLY A 604 30.46 55.83 9.40
CA GLY A 604 29.11 56.06 9.90
C GLY A 604 28.06 55.07 9.36
N SER A 605 27.05 54.76 10.17
CA SER A 605 26.05 53.71 9.91
C SER A 605 25.29 53.87 8.58
N HIS A 606 25.11 55.10 8.10
CA HIS A 606 24.41 55.38 6.84
C HIS A 606 25.21 54.98 5.59
N LEU A 607 26.54 55.18 5.57
CA LEU A 607 27.37 54.80 4.42
C LEU A 607 27.49 53.29 4.28
N ALA A 608 27.52 52.57 5.40
CA ALA A 608 27.53 51.11 5.41
C ALA A 608 26.25 50.52 4.78
N VAL A 609 25.08 51.07 5.12
CA VAL A 609 23.79 50.63 4.57
C VAL A 609 23.70 50.94 3.07
N GLN A 610 24.12 52.14 2.63
CA GLN A 610 24.13 52.49 1.21
C GLN A 610 25.05 51.58 0.39
N SER A 611 26.24 51.27 0.92
CA SER A 611 27.20 50.38 0.26
C SER A 611 26.67 48.95 0.16
N ALA A 612 26.03 48.44 1.23
CA ALA A 612 25.40 47.13 1.23
C ALA A 612 24.22 47.06 0.26
N LEU A 613 23.40 48.12 0.19
CA LEU A 613 22.31 48.21 -0.78
C LEU A 613 22.83 48.19 -2.22
N ALA A 614 23.86 48.98 -2.53
CA ALA A 614 24.48 48.99 -3.86
C ALA A 614 25.08 47.62 -4.23
N ALA A 615 25.69 46.93 -3.25
CA ALA A 615 26.17 45.57 -3.45
C ALA A 615 25.03 44.57 -3.72
N ALA A 616 23.91 44.68 -2.99
CA ALA A 616 22.72 43.87 -3.22
C ALA A 616 22.12 44.10 -4.61
N GLN A 617 21.96 45.37 -5.01
CA GLN A 617 21.51 45.74 -6.36
C GLN A 617 22.39 45.10 -7.44
N LYS A 618 23.71 45.21 -7.28
CA LYS A 618 24.67 44.62 -8.22
C LYS A 618 24.59 43.09 -8.26
N MET A 619 24.41 42.41 -7.12
CA MET A 619 24.20 40.95 -7.10
C MET A 619 22.92 40.56 -7.85
N VAL A 620 21.83 41.30 -7.67
CA VAL A 620 20.57 41.09 -8.37
C VAL A 620 20.73 41.31 -9.88
N GLU A 621 21.39 42.39 -10.29
CA GLU A 621 21.71 42.66 -11.70
C GLU A 621 22.54 41.53 -12.33
N HIS A 622 23.46 40.94 -11.55
CA HIS A 622 24.25 39.80 -11.97
C HIS A 622 23.49 38.47 -11.97
N GLY A 623 22.25 38.43 -11.49
CA GLY A 623 21.38 37.26 -11.51
C GLY A 623 21.40 36.42 -10.23
N ALA A 624 21.73 37.00 -9.07
CA ALA A 624 21.48 36.34 -7.79
C ALA A 624 19.99 36.04 -7.64
N ASP A 625 19.68 34.79 -7.28
CA ASP A 625 18.31 34.36 -7.00
C ASP A 625 17.93 34.65 -5.54
N ILE A 626 18.88 34.53 -4.62
CA ILE A 626 18.69 34.72 -3.18
C ILE A 626 19.81 35.62 -2.66
N LEU A 627 19.50 36.54 -1.75
CA LEU A 627 20.50 37.34 -1.03
C LEU A 627 20.62 36.81 0.40
N ASP A 628 21.83 36.47 0.83
CA ASP A 628 22.10 35.97 2.18
C ASP A 628 22.89 36.99 2.99
N ILE A 629 22.25 37.52 4.03
CA ILE A 629 22.75 38.66 4.79
C ILE A 629 23.28 38.16 6.14
N GLY A 630 24.54 38.43 6.44
CA GLY A 630 25.18 37.99 7.69
C GLY A 630 25.85 39.14 8.45
N GLY A 631 25.54 39.27 9.74
CA GLY A 631 26.15 40.27 10.63
C GLY A 631 27.30 39.72 11.49
N GLN A 632 27.28 38.41 11.75
CA GLN A 632 28.27 37.68 12.52
C GLN A 632 29.18 36.87 11.58
N SER A 633 30.49 37.07 11.66
CA SER A 633 31.43 36.25 10.90
C SER A 633 31.53 34.85 11.51
N THR A 634 31.33 33.83 10.69
CA THR A 634 31.50 32.40 11.05
C THR A 634 32.85 31.85 10.57
N ALA A 635 33.72 32.73 10.06
CA ALA A 635 35.07 32.36 9.65
C ALA A 635 35.90 31.87 10.85
N PRO A 636 36.90 31.00 10.62
CA PRO A 636 37.77 30.55 11.69
C PRO A 636 38.41 31.69 12.48
N GLN A 637 38.39 31.58 13.81
CA GLN A 637 38.93 32.56 14.75
C GLN A 637 38.19 33.91 14.78
N ALA A 638 37.02 34.03 14.15
CA ALA A 638 36.22 35.25 14.23
C ALA A 638 35.73 35.51 15.67
N ALA A 639 35.80 36.78 16.09
CA ALA A 639 35.22 37.23 17.35
C ALA A 639 33.69 37.18 17.28
N GLU A 640 33.05 36.74 18.36
CA GLU A 640 31.60 36.78 18.48
C GLU A 640 31.15 38.18 18.92
N ILE A 641 30.16 38.72 18.21
CA ILE A 641 29.48 39.97 18.55
C ILE A 641 28.21 39.69 19.35
N SER A 642 27.69 40.72 20.02
CA SER A 642 26.43 40.63 20.74
C SER A 642 25.23 40.50 19.78
N ALA A 643 24.13 39.90 20.25
CA ALA A 643 22.90 39.81 19.46
C ALA A 643 22.35 41.18 19.04
N GLN A 644 22.51 42.20 19.91
CA GLN A 644 22.11 43.56 19.59
C GLN A 644 22.96 44.16 18.47
N GLU A 645 24.29 44.00 18.56
CA GLU A 645 25.20 44.47 17.53
C GLU A 645 24.95 43.77 16.18
N GLU A 646 24.63 42.47 16.19
CA GLU A 646 24.25 41.74 14.99
C GLU A 646 22.97 42.31 14.36
N LYS A 647 21.94 42.60 15.16
CA LYS A 647 20.71 43.28 14.71
C LYS A 647 20.99 44.65 14.12
N ASP A 648 21.81 45.46 14.79
CA ASP A 648 22.14 46.82 14.37
C ASP A 648 22.86 46.83 13.02
N ARG A 649 23.60 45.75 12.69
CA ARG A 649 24.23 45.56 11.39
C ARG A 649 23.24 45.12 10.30
N VAL A 650 22.41 44.11 10.57
CA VAL A 650 21.62 43.44 9.52
C VAL A 650 20.25 44.08 9.25
N LEU A 651 19.53 44.53 10.29
CA LEU A 651 18.16 45.01 10.14
C LEU A 651 18.04 46.27 9.25
N PRO A 652 18.93 47.27 9.36
CA PRO A 652 18.89 48.43 8.49
C PRO A 652 19.12 48.06 7.01
N ILE A 653 19.98 47.07 6.75
CA ILE A 653 20.28 46.58 5.39
C ILE A 653 19.06 45.87 4.80
N ILE A 654 18.47 44.92 5.53
CA ILE A 654 17.26 44.20 5.09
C ILE A 654 16.13 45.20 4.77
N SER A 655 15.92 46.15 5.68
CA SER A 655 14.89 47.19 5.50
C SER A 655 15.16 48.09 4.30
N ALA A 656 16.43 48.43 4.04
CA ALA A 656 16.82 49.24 2.89
C ALA A 656 16.58 48.49 1.57
N ILE A 657 16.98 47.22 1.49
CA ILE A 657 16.76 46.34 0.33
C ILE A 657 15.27 46.23 0.00
N ARG A 658 14.41 46.03 1.01
CA ARG A 658 12.95 45.97 0.81
C ARG A 658 12.33 47.31 0.43
N ARG A 659 12.83 48.41 0.98
CA ARG A 659 12.39 49.77 0.60
C ARG A 659 12.77 50.13 -0.84
N ASP A 660 13.89 49.62 -1.33
CA ASP A 660 14.38 49.79 -2.70
C ASP A 660 13.56 48.99 -3.74
N GLY A 661 12.71 48.04 -3.29
CA GLY A 661 11.88 47.24 -4.16
C GLY A 661 12.56 45.98 -4.71
N ILE A 662 13.69 45.57 -4.11
CA ILE A 662 14.34 44.31 -4.44
C ILE A 662 13.44 43.15 -4.02
N ALA A 663 13.00 42.38 -5.01
CA ALA A 663 12.00 41.34 -4.86
C ALA A 663 12.59 39.95 -4.53
N GLN A 664 13.89 39.76 -4.74
CA GLN A 664 14.59 38.51 -4.47
C GLN A 664 14.44 38.09 -3.00
N PRO A 665 14.31 36.79 -2.71
CA PRO A 665 14.30 36.27 -1.35
C PRO A 665 15.54 36.71 -0.57
N ILE A 666 15.31 37.08 0.70
CA ILE A 666 16.38 37.40 1.64
C ILE A 666 16.46 36.27 2.66
N SER A 667 17.66 35.68 2.74
CA SER A 667 18.09 34.78 3.79
C SER A 667 18.85 35.56 4.87
N ILE A 668 18.63 35.23 6.13
CA ILE A 668 19.40 35.76 7.28
C ILE A 668 20.37 34.67 7.78
N ASP A 669 21.68 34.91 7.64
CA ASP A 669 22.76 34.07 8.16
C ASP A 669 22.97 34.39 9.65
N THR A 670 22.31 33.63 10.51
CA THR A 670 22.40 33.78 11.96
C THR A 670 22.08 32.47 12.68
N PHE A 671 22.73 32.26 13.82
CA PHE A 671 22.45 31.14 14.73
C PHE A 671 21.64 31.57 15.96
N ARG A 672 21.12 32.82 15.98
CA ARG A 672 20.37 33.39 17.11
C ARG A 672 18.91 33.60 16.73
N ALA A 673 17.99 33.02 17.48
CA ALA A 673 16.56 33.07 17.17
C ALA A 673 16.00 34.49 17.29
N ASP A 674 16.53 35.30 18.21
CA ASP A 674 16.08 36.69 18.40
C ASP A 674 16.48 37.60 17.23
N VAL A 675 17.67 37.41 16.65
CA VAL A 675 18.12 38.08 15.42
C VAL A 675 17.27 37.59 14.23
N ALA A 676 17.08 36.28 14.09
CA ALA A 676 16.27 35.71 13.02
C ALA A 676 14.83 36.24 13.05
N SER A 677 14.18 36.27 14.22
CA SER A 677 12.81 36.81 14.35
C SER A 677 12.75 38.27 13.92
N ALA A 678 13.69 39.10 14.38
CA ALA A 678 13.73 40.51 13.99
C ALA A 678 13.98 40.69 12.48
N ALA A 679 14.84 39.87 11.88
CA ALA A 679 15.11 39.89 10.45
C ALA A 679 13.86 39.51 9.62
N LEU A 680 13.11 38.49 10.04
CA LEU A 680 11.84 38.10 9.42
C LEU A 680 10.81 39.24 9.47
N ASP A 681 10.68 39.91 10.62
CA ASP A 681 9.76 41.05 10.76
C ASP A 681 10.14 42.22 9.82
N ASN A 682 11.43 42.36 9.51
CA ASN A 682 11.96 43.37 8.58
C ASN A 682 12.00 42.91 7.10
N GLY A 683 11.55 41.70 6.78
CA GLY A 683 11.31 41.25 5.40
C GLY A 683 12.27 40.17 4.89
N ALA A 684 13.10 39.58 5.76
CA ALA A 684 13.73 38.29 5.47
C ALA A 684 12.66 37.18 5.37
N GLN A 685 12.98 36.14 4.60
CA GLN A 685 12.03 35.05 4.29
C GLN A 685 12.62 33.66 4.55
N ILE A 686 13.95 33.53 4.68
CA ILE A 686 14.66 32.27 4.90
C ILE A 686 15.60 32.45 6.10
N ILE A 687 15.68 31.45 6.98
CA ILE A 687 16.69 31.40 8.05
C ILE A 687 17.84 30.52 7.56
N ASN A 688 19.07 31.02 7.61
CA ASN A 688 20.28 30.24 7.37
C ASN A 688 21.02 30.04 8.70
N ASP A 689 20.84 28.87 9.32
CA ASP A 689 21.48 28.56 10.60
C ASP A 689 22.64 27.58 10.39
N VAL A 690 23.85 28.13 10.41
CA VAL A 690 25.10 27.37 10.34
C VAL A 690 25.21 26.31 11.44
N SER A 691 24.61 26.51 12.61
CA SER A 691 24.64 25.53 13.70
C SER A 691 23.63 24.40 13.51
N GLY A 692 22.66 24.57 12.61
CA GLY A 692 21.55 23.65 12.38
C GLY A 692 20.63 23.50 13.59
N GLY A 693 20.32 24.61 14.28
CA GLY A 693 19.46 24.67 15.45
C GLY A 693 20.14 24.35 16.78
N MET A 694 21.46 24.13 16.79
CA MET A 694 22.18 23.66 17.98
C MET A 694 22.61 24.77 18.93
N ARG A 695 22.81 26.00 18.44
CA ARG A 695 23.27 27.11 19.28
C ARG A 695 22.17 27.84 20.03
N ASP A 696 20.97 27.89 19.47
CA ASP A 696 19.81 28.51 20.08
C ASP A 696 18.60 27.56 20.01
N PRO A 697 18.14 27.02 21.16
CA PRO A 697 17.05 26.06 21.19
C PRO A 697 15.71 26.63 20.71
N ALA A 698 15.56 27.96 20.64
CA ALA A 698 14.35 28.60 20.13
C ALA A 698 14.29 28.65 18.59
N MET A 699 15.40 28.38 17.88
CA MET A 699 15.49 28.56 16.43
C MET A 699 14.50 27.69 15.64
N LEU A 700 14.46 26.39 15.93
CA LEU A 700 13.59 25.45 15.22
C LEU A 700 12.10 25.75 15.50
N LYS A 701 11.77 26.13 16.73
CA LYS A 701 10.41 26.51 17.11
C LYS A 701 9.97 27.81 16.42
N LEU A 702 10.88 28.78 16.30
CA LEU A 702 10.62 30.00 15.54
C LEU A 702 10.32 29.70 14.07
N ALA A 703 11.12 28.85 13.42
CA ALA A 703 10.91 28.44 12.03
C ALA A 703 9.55 27.75 11.84
N ALA A 704 9.18 26.85 12.77
CA ALA A 704 7.89 26.17 12.79
C ALA A 704 6.72 27.15 12.96
N ASP A 705 6.77 28.03 13.97
CA ASP A 705 5.68 28.97 14.30
C ASP A 705 5.45 30.01 13.21
N ARG A 706 6.54 30.47 12.56
CA ARG A 706 6.46 31.44 11.47
C ARG A 706 6.18 30.78 10.12
N GLY A 707 6.28 29.45 10.03
CA GLY A 707 6.08 28.70 8.79
C GLY A 707 7.11 29.05 7.71
N VAL A 708 8.35 29.39 8.09
CA VAL A 708 9.39 29.86 7.17
C VAL A 708 10.44 28.79 6.87
N PRO A 709 11.07 28.82 5.68
CA PRO A 709 12.22 27.98 5.36
C PRO A 709 13.40 28.16 6.32
N ILE A 710 14.09 27.05 6.61
CA ILE A 710 15.32 27.00 7.38
C ILE A 710 16.37 26.13 6.68
N ILE A 711 17.58 26.65 6.56
CA ILE A 711 18.77 25.90 6.12
C ILE A 711 19.46 25.36 7.36
N LEU A 712 19.56 24.04 7.45
CA LEU A 712 20.26 23.33 8.51
C LEU A 712 21.62 22.90 7.98
N MET A 713 22.68 23.58 8.41
CA MET A 713 24.05 23.20 8.03
C MET A 713 24.63 22.18 9.00
N HIS A 714 25.51 21.29 8.51
CA HIS A 714 26.38 20.44 9.32
C HIS A 714 27.65 21.19 9.79
N MET A 715 27.86 21.24 11.10
CA MET A 715 29.12 21.67 11.73
C MET A 715 29.33 21.00 13.10
N ARG A 716 30.57 21.00 13.60
CA ARG A 716 30.94 20.57 14.96
C ARG A 716 31.79 21.64 15.63
N GLY A 717 31.59 21.85 16.93
CA GLY A 717 32.26 22.91 17.69
C GLY A 717 31.77 24.31 17.30
N ASP A 718 32.69 25.28 17.25
CA ASP A 718 32.43 26.69 16.93
C ASP A 718 33.54 27.29 16.05
N SER A 719 33.53 28.61 15.84
CA SER A 719 34.54 29.33 15.04
C SER A 719 35.98 29.12 15.52
N LYS A 720 36.18 28.75 16.79
CA LYS A 720 37.48 28.57 17.44
C LYS A 720 37.93 27.12 17.48
N THR A 721 36.99 26.18 17.63
CA THR A 721 37.25 24.75 17.89
C THR A 721 36.99 23.84 16.70
N MET A 722 36.25 24.26 15.68
CA MET A 722 35.84 23.38 14.56
C MET A 722 37.00 22.68 13.86
N HIS A 723 38.19 23.29 13.81
CA HIS A 723 39.37 22.71 13.16
C HIS A 723 39.96 21.50 13.91
N GLN A 724 39.60 21.33 15.18
CA GLN A 724 40.02 20.18 15.99
C GLN A 724 39.04 19.01 15.84
N ASN A 725 37.82 19.28 15.36
CA ASN A 725 36.71 18.31 15.28
C ASN A 725 36.53 17.70 13.88
N THR A 726 37.63 17.47 13.15
CA THR A 726 37.61 16.99 11.75
C THR A 726 37.57 15.47 11.60
N LYS A 727 37.68 14.72 12.70
CA LYS A 727 37.65 13.25 12.70
C LYS A 727 36.25 12.72 12.92
N TYR A 728 35.81 11.79 12.08
CA TYR A 728 34.52 11.09 12.18
C TYR A 728 34.83 9.66 12.64
N GLU A 729 34.32 9.27 13.82
CA GLU A 729 34.67 7.98 14.45
C GLU A 729 34.02 6.81 13.71
N ASN A 730 34.83 5.80 13.33
CA ASN A 730 34.40 4.54 12.70
C ASN A 730 33.60 4.65 11.39
N GLU A 731 33.48 5.86 10.81
CA GLU A 731 32.68 6.18 9.64
C GLU A 731 33.49 7.12 8.72
N ASN A 732 33.22 7.11 7.41
CA ASN A 732 33.80 8.13 6.54
C ASN A 732 33.13 9.50 6.76
N VAL A 733 33.76 10.59 6.29
CA VAL A 733 33.22 11.96 6.48
C VAL A 733 31.79 12.10 5.97
N THR A 734 31.46 11.49 4.83
CA THR A 734 30.12 11.55 4.22
C THR A 734 29.08 10.89 5.11
N GLN A 735 29.35 9.69 5.62
CA GLN A 735 28.47 8.94 6.52
C GLN A 735 28.25 9.69 7.83
N GLY A 736 29.32 10.22 8.42
CA GLY A 736 29.20 11.00 9.65
C GLY A 736 28.41 12.30 9.47
N VAL A 737 28.57 12.97 8.31
CA VAL A 737 27.73 14.13 7.95
C VAL A 737 26.27 13.72 7.76
N ILE A 738 25.99 12.64 7.01
CA ILE A 738 24.62 12.13 6.81
C ILE A 738 23.96 11.85 8.17
N LYS A 739 24.65 11.15 9.07
CA LYS A 739 24.15 10.78 10.39
C LYS A 739 23.81 12.01 11.24
N GLU A 740 24.75 12.93 11.40
CA GLU A 740 24.56 14.12 12.23
C GLU A 740 23.59 15.14 11.62
N LEU A 741 23.49 15.21 10.29
CA LEU A 741 22.53 16.07 9.62
C LEU A 741 21.12 15.48 9.68
N SER A 742 20.97 14.16 9.58
CA SER A 742 19.70 13.46 9.80
C SER A 742 19.15 13.71 11.22
N GLN A 743 20.02 13.78 12.23
CA GLN A 743 19.63 14.14 13.59
C GLN A 743 19.08 15.58 13.69
N ARG A 744 19.63 16.52 12.93
CA ARG A 744 19.13 17.92 12.86
C ARG A 744 17.76 17.97 12.19
N VAL A 745 17.58 17.19 11.12
CA VAL A 745 16.28 17.07 10.43
C VAL A 745 15.23 16.43 11.35
N ASP A 746 15.58 15.35 12.09
CA ASP A 746 14.69 14.76 13.11
C ASP A 746 14.26 15.82 14.15
N ALA A 747 15.22 16.59 14.68
CA ALA A 747 14.93 17.65 15.65
C ALA A 747 14.01 18.74 15.07
N ALA A 748 14.22 19.16 13.82
CA ALA A 748 13.38 20.16 13.14
C ALA A 748 11.95 19.65 12.93
N LEU A 749 11.78 18.42 12.43
CA LEU A 749 10.48 17.79 12.24
C LEU A 749 9.72 17.67 13.58
N ARG A 750 10.40 17.24 14.64
CA ARG A 750 9.82 17.16 16.00
C ARG A 750 9.47 18.52 16.59
N ALA A 751 10.20 19.58 16.24
CA ALA A 751 9.86 20.95 16.61
C ALA A 751 8.63 21.50 15.85
N GLY A 752 8.14 20.76 14.84
CA GLY A 752 7.00 21.12 14.02
C GLY A 752 7.36 21.86 12.73
N VAL A 753 8.64 21.92 12.36
CA VAL A 753 9.06 22.48 11.06
C VAL A 753 8.60 21.50 9.96
N PRO A 754 7.75 21.92 9.01
CA PRO A 754 7.36 21.04 7.92
C PRO A 754 8.55 20.69 7.02
N ARG A 755 8.60 19.47 6.50
CA ARG A 755 9.71 18.99 5.66
C ARG A 755 9.98 19.88 4.44
N TRP A 756 8.93 20.41 3.82
CA TRP A 756 9.05 21.33 2.69
C TRP A 756 9.75 22.67 3.01
N ASN A 757 9.97 22.98 4.28
CA ASN A 757 10.70 24.17 4.73
C ASN A 757 12.15 23.86 5.13
N ILE A 758 12.63 22.61 4.97
CA ILE A 758 13.99 22.22 5.38
C ILE A 758 14.90 22.16 4.15
N ILE A 759 16.04 22.86 4.23
CA ILE A 759 17.15 22.75 3.28
C ILE A 759 18.36 22.21 4.04
N ALA A 760 19.05 21.23 3.45
CA ALA A 760 20.23 20.61 4.03
C ALA A 760 21.51 21.27 3.50
N ASP A 761 22.48 21.59 4.37
CA ASP A 761 23.83 22.00 3.95
C ASP A 761 24.87 21.07 4.61
N PRO A 762 25.71 20.35 3.83
CA PRO A 762 26.74 19.46 4.37
C PRO A 762 27.90 20.20 5.05
N GLY A 763 27.91 21.53 5.02
CA GLY A 763 28.87 22.40 5.69
C GLY A 763 30.28 22.21 5.17
N ILE A 764 30.48 22.34 3.85
CA ILE A 764 31.80 22.30 3.24
C ILE A 764 32.71 23.32 3.94
N GLY A 765 33.86 22.89 4.43
CA GLY A 765 34.84 23.71 5.14
C GLY A 765 34.54 23.98 6.61
N PHE A 766 33.49 23.38 7.18
CA PHE A 766 33.19 23.42 8.62
C PHE A 766 33.45 22.04 9.24
N ALA A 767 34.33 21.98 10.24
CA ALA A 767 34.73 20.73 10.91
C ALA A 767 35.18 19.60 9.95
N LYS A 768 35.86 19.99 8.87
CA LYS A 768 36.38 19.11 7.81
C LYS A 768 37.74 19.63 7.39
N ASP A 769 38.75 18.75 7.32
CA ASP A 769 40.05 19.10 6.77
C ASP A 769 40.02 19.09 5.23
N LYS A 770 41.16 19.36 4.58
CA LYS A 770 41.25 19.42 3.11
C LYS A 770 40.75 18.13 2.46
N ASP A 771 41.21 16.98 2.94
CA ASP A 771 40.89 15.69 2.34
C ASP A 771 39.43 15.29 2.62
N GLY A 772 38.91 15.59 3.80
CA GLY A 772 37.51 15.42 4.16
C GLY A 772 36.57 16.27 3.30
N ASN A 773 36.93 17.53 3.00
CA ASN A 773 36.14 18.37 2.10
C ASN A 773 36.10 17.80 0.68
N VAL A 774 37.24 17.34 0.16
CA VAL A 774 37.31 16.74 -1.18
C VAL A 774 36.54 15.42 -1.22
N ALA A 775 36.64 14.58 -0.19
CA ALA A 775 35.90 13.33 -0.09
C ALA A 775 34.38 13.57 -0.04
N LEU A 776 33.93 14.54 0.75
CA LEU A 776 32.52 14.91 0.86
C LEU A 776 31.97 15.46 -0.46
N LEU A 777 32.73 16.28 -1.19
CA LEU A 777 32.33 16.76 -2.52
C LEU A 777 32.22 15.61 -3.54
N ARG A 778 33.14 14.64 -3.48
CA ARG A 778 33.11 13.45 -4.36
C ARG A 778 31.87 12.59 -4.13
N GLU A 779 31.46 12.46 -2.88
CA GLU A 779 30.33 11.62 -2.47
C GLU A 779 29.05 12.42 -2.20
N LEU A 780 28.98 13.69 -2.62
CA LEU A 780 27.85 14.57 -2.31
C LEU A 780 26.50 14.00 -2.77
N HIS A 781 26.49 13.30 -3.91
CA HIS A 781 25.30 12.60 -4.45
C HIS A 781 24.72 11.55 -3.49
N ARG A 782 25.50 11.04 -2.53
CA ARG A 782 25.03 10.09 -1.52
C ARG A 782 24.24 10.74 -0.40
N LEU A 783 24.38 12.05 -0.19
CA LEU A 783 23.72 12.79 0.90
C LEU A 783 22.20 12.63 0.84
N THR A 784 21.63 12.68 -0.37
CA THR A 784 20.18 12.62 -0.63
C THR A 784 19.76 11.35 -1.37
N ALA A 785 20.67 10.39 -1.56
CA ALA A 785 20.34 9.09 -2.17
C ALA A 785 19.51 8.23 -1.22
N HIS A 786 18.55 7.46 -1.74
CA HIS A 786 17.68 6.60 -0.94
C HIS A 786 18.40 5.39 -0.31
N ASP A 787 19.34 4.76 -1.03
CA ASP A 787 19.94 3.48 -0.63
C ASP A 787 20.98 3.60 0.51
N GLN A 788 21.33 4.82 0.90
CA GLN A 788 22.36 5.14 1.89
C GLN A 788 21.78 5.74 3.18
N GLN A 789 20.46 5.87 3.27
CA GLN A 789 19.77 6.49 4.41
C GLN A 789 19.71 5.52 5.60
N VAL A 790 20.56 5.72 6.60
CA VAL A 790 20.38 5.10 7.91
C VAL A 790 19.37 5.96 8.67
N VAL A 791 18.10 5.54 8.75
CA VAL A 791 17.18 6.13 9.73
C VAL A 791 17.79 5.86 11.11
N PRO A 792 18.13 6.89 11.91
CA PRO A 792 18.80 6.68 13.17
C PRO A 792 17.90 5.85 14.10
N LYS A 793 18.19 4.55 14.23
CA LYS A 793 17.67 3.75 15.33
C LYS A 793 18.42 4.23 16.58
N ARG A 794 17.68 4.70 17.60
CA ARG A 794 18.27 4.95 18.93
C ARG A 794 19.12 3.76 19.34
N ASP A 795 20.25 4.01 19.99
CA ASP A 795 21.07 2.98 20.63
C ASP A 795 20.19 2.13 21.55
N GLN A 796 19.77 0.95 21.09
CA GLN A 796 19.07 -0.03 21.89
C GLN A 796 20.11 -0.92 22.56
N PRO A 797 20.02 -1.17 23.89
CA PRO A 797 20.86 -2.18 24.53
C PRO A 797 20.64 -3.55 23.87
N SER A 798 21.73 -4.32 23.80
CA SER A 798 21.91 -5.51 22.98
C SER A 798 20.78 -6.55 23.07
N ASN A 799 20.50 -7.18 21.92
CA ASN A 799 19.48 -8.19 21.64
C ASN A 799 19.64 -9.52 22.41
N ARG A 800 19.55 -9.51 23.74
CA ARG A 800 19.30 -10.74 24.52
C ARG A 800 18.22 -10.46 25.57
N ALA A 801 17.12 -11.20 25.43
CA ALA A 801 15.89 -11.17 26.22
C ALA A 801 14.90 -10.02 25.90
N ARG A 802 14.09 -10.19 24.85
CA ARG A 802 12.81 -9.46 24.72
C ARG A 802 11.65 -10.40 25.01
N THR A 803 10.97 -10.15 26.12
CA THR A 803 9.64 -10.68 26.45
C THR A 803 8.58 -10.10 25.49
N LEU A 804 7.40 -10.73 25.42
CA LEU A 804 6.26 -10.28 24.61
C LEU A 804 5.84 -8.82 24.89
N GLN A 805 6.07 -8.32 26.10
CA GLN A 805 5.83 -6.93 26.50
C GLN A 805 6.77 -5.95 25.78
N GLY A 806 8.07 -6.29 25.66
CA GLY A 806 9.05 -5.46 24.95
C GLY A 806 8.89 -5.38 23.43
N ARG A 807 8.00 -6.20 22.83
CA ARG A 807 7.57 -6.05 21.43
C ARG A 807 6.48 -5.00 21.26
N GLN A 808 5.62 -4.80 22.26
CA GLN A 808 4.58 -3.77 22.23
C GLN A 808 5.17 -2.37 22.45
N ASP A 809 6.14 -2.24 23.34
CA ASP A 809 6.83 -0.96 23.60
C ASP A 809 7.63 -0.47 22.37
N ALA A 810 8.31 -1.38 21.67
CA ALA A 810 9.08 -1.05 20.46
C ALA A 810 8.20 -0.62 19.26
N ALA A 811 6.98 -1.16 19.14
CA ALA A 811 6.02 -0.72 18.12
C ALA A 811 5.42 0.67 18.44
N SER A 812 5.40 1.05 19.72
CA SER A 812 4.92 2.37 20.15
C SER A 812 5.94 3.50 19.89
N GLU A 813 7.25 3.24 19.97
CA GLU A 813 8.28 4.25 19.70
C GLU A 813 8.42 4.60 18.20
N ASP A 814 8.15 3.66 17.30
CA ASP A 814 8.22 3.88 15.84
C ASP A 814 7.10 4.81 15.35
N LEU A 815 5.91 4.73 15.97
CA LEU A 815 4.75 5.55 15.62
C LEU A 815 5.01 7.06 15.72
N PHE A 816 5.80 7.49 16.71
CA PHE A 816 6.09 8.91 17.00
C PHE A 816 7.43 9.39 16.44
N SER A 817 8.11 8.58 15.62
CA SER A 817 9.44 8.90 15.10
C SER A 817 9.38 9.28 13.63
N PRO A 818 9.55 10.57 13.24
CA PRO A 818 9.46 10.99 11.84
C PRO A 818 10.50 10.28 10.95
N ASN A 819 10.25 10.26 9.65
CA ASN A 819 11.25 9.80 8.69
C ASN A 819 12.36 10.84 8.54
N ALA A 820 13.37 10.79 9.41
CA ALA A 820 14.49 11.74 9.41
C ALA A 820 15.49 11.56 8.24
N SER A 821 15.13 10.80 7.21
CA SER A 821 15.88 10.65 5.97
C SER A 821 16.17 12.01 5.33
N LEU A 822 17.42 12.19 4.88
CA LEU A 822 17.87 13.29 4.04
C LEU A 822 17.48 13.11 2.57
N ALA A 823 16.94 11.96 2.20
CA ALA A 823 16.63 11.69 0.81
C ALA A 823 15.70 12.76 0.24
N ASP A 824 16.00 13.17 -0.98
CA ASP A 824 15.24 14.20 -1.71
C ASP A 824 15.19 15.59 -1.06
N LEU A 825 15.86 15.83 0.08
CA LEU A 825 15.96 17.18 0.64
C LEU A 825 16.73 18.09 -0.32
N PRO A 826 16.29 19.35 -0.49
CA PRO A 826 17.06 20.31 -1.24
C PRO A 826 18.41 20.57 -0.56
N VAL A 827 19.47 20.65 -1.37
CA VAL A 827 20.84 20.79 -0.85
C VAL A 827 21.44 22.15 -1.20
N LEU A 828 21.95 22.85 -0.18
CA LEU A 828 22.78 24.04 -0.35
C LEU A 828 24.26 23.67 -0.21
N VAL A 829 25.12 24.22 -1.07
CA VAL A 829 26.58 24.08 -0.95
C VAL A 829 27.26 25.46 -0.92
N GLY A 830 27.89 25.77 0.21
CA GLY A 830 28.73 26.95 0.39
C GLY A 830 30.22 26.63 0.44
N ALA A 831 30.91 26.69 -0.71
CA ALA A 831 32.36 26.45 -0.80
C ALA A 831 33.18 27.68 -1.19
N SER A 832 32.52 28.80 -1.51
CA SER A 832 33.16 30.00 -2.07
C SER A 832 34.28 30.56 -1.20
N ARG A 833 35.44 30.77 -1.82
CA ARG A 833 36.67 31.36 -1.22
C ARG A 833 37.24 30.62 -0.01
N LYS A 834 36.79 29.39 0.28
CA LYS A 834 37.24 28.63 1.46
C LYS A 834 38.71 28.23 1.41
N ARG A 835 39.32 28.11 2.60
CA ARG A 835 40.78 27.92 2.77
C ARG A 835 41.32 26.67 2.05
N PHE A 836 40.57 25.56 2.07
CA PHE A 836 41.02 24.32 1.44
C PHE A 836 41.21 24.46 -0.09
N LEU A 837 40.46 25.35 -0.75
CA LEU A 837 40.65 25.66 -2.16
C LEU A 837 42.00 26.32 -2.40
N GLY A 838 42.36 27.30 -1.56
CA GLY A 838 43.66 27.95 -1.59
C GLY A 838 44.81 26.97 -1.33
N THR A 839 44.61 25.99 -0.44
CA THR A 839 45.59 24.92 -0.21
C THR A 839 45.78 24.03 -1.45
N ILE A 840 44.73 23.79 -2.24
CA ILE A 840 44.81 22.99 -3.48
C ILE A 840 45.47 23.79 -4.61
N THR A 841 45.12 25.07 -4.77
CA THR A 841 45.59 25.90 -5.90
C THR A 841 46.86 26.69 -5.62
N GLY A 842 47.32 26.73 -4.37
CA GLY A 842 48.43 27.60 -3.94
C GLY A 842 48.03 29.07 -3.75
N GLN A 843 46.75 29.42 -3.81
CA GLN A 843 46.26 30.79 -3.69
C GLN A 843 46.01 31.20 -2.23
N THR A 844 46.79 32.17 -1.75
CA THR A 844 46.74 32.67 -0.38
C THR A 844 45.61 33.68 -0.15
N ASP A 845 45.34 34.57 -1.10
CA ASP A 845 44.22 35.52 -1.04
C ASP A 845 42.88 34.80 -1.33
N PRO A 846 41.87 34.90 -0.45
CA PRO A 846 40.52 34.41 -0.74
C PRO A 846 39.91 34.93 -2.05
N LYS A 847 40.23 36.15 -2.49
CA LYS A 847 39.68 36.77 -3.71
C LYS A 847 40.16 36.09 -4.99
N ASP A 848 41.34 35.48 -4.97
CA ASP A 848 41.91 34.83 -6.16
C ASP A 848 41.30 33.45 -6.44
N ARG A 849 40.45 32.94 -5.52
CA ARG A 849 39.89 31.58 -5.54
C ARG A 849 38.63 31.43 -6.40
N ALA A 850 38.32 32.38 -7.27
CA ALA A 850 37.12 32.35 -8.12
C ALA A 850 37.06 31.09 -9.00
N PHE A 851 38.13 30.73 -9.71
CA PHE A 851 38.14 29.52 -10.56
C PHE A 851 38.09 28.21 -9.77
N ALA A 852 38.73 28.18 -8.59
CA ALA A 852 38.62 27.03 -7.70
C ALA A 852 37.18 26.86 -7.17
N THR A 853 36.51 28.00 -6.89
CA THR A 853 35.09 28.03 -6.52
C THR A 853 34.21 27.53 -7.67
N ALA A 854 34.46 27.99 -8.90
CA ALA A 854 33.74 27.52 -10.10
C ALA A 854 33.80 26.00 -10.24
N ALA A 855 35.00 25.40 -10.09
CA ALA A 855 35.17 23.95 -10.17
C ALA A 855 34.33 23.20 -9.13
N VAL A 856 34.28 23.71 -7.88
CA VAL A 856 33.46 23.09 -6.83
C VAL A 856 31.97 23.30 -7.07
N CYS A 857 31.53 24.48 -7.51
CA CYS A 857 30.14 24.74 -7.86
C CYS A 857 29.67 23.78 -8.98
N THR A 858 30.45 23.61 -10.05
CA THR A 858 30.14 22.64 -11.11
C THR A 858 30.02 21.22 -10.58
N ALA A 859 30.96 20.78 -9.72
CA ALA A 859 30.92 19.45 -9.13
C ALA A 859 29.71 19.25 -8.19
N ALA A 860 29.37 20.27 -7.41
CA ALA A 860 28.21 20.25 -6.51
C ALA A 860 26.90 20.16 -7.31
N ILE A 861 26.76 20.93 -8.38
CA ILE A 861 25.58 20.89 -9.27
C ILE A 861 25.47 19.52 -9.95
N ALA A 862 26.59 18.98 -10.45
CA ALA A 862 26.62 17.63 -11.03
C ALA A 862 26.20 16.54 -10.04
N ALA A 863 26.43 16.76 -8.75
CA ALA A 863 26.04 15.86 -7.67
C ALA A 863 24.63 16.14 -7.11
N GLY A 864 23.88 17.10 -7.68
CA GLY A 864 22.49 17.39 -7.33
C GLY A 864 22.26 18.58 -6.39
N ALA A 865 23.26 19.42 -6.12
CA ALA A 865 23.06 20.61 -5.28
C ALA A 865 22.08 21.62 -5.91
N ASP A 866 21.05 22.01 -5.17
CA ASP A 866 20.00 22.93 -5.63
C ASP A 866 20.33 24.39 -5.42
N ILE A 867 21.18 24.71 -4.43
CA ILE A 867 21.62 26.06 -4.13
C ILE A 867 23.14 26.11 -4.05
N ILE A 868 23.77 27.06 -4.72
CA ILE A 868 25.18 27.41 -4.51
C ILE A 868 25.29 28.76 -3.80
N ARG A 869 26.06 28.81 -2.70
CA ARG A 869 26.27 30.03 -1.91
C ARG A 869 27.64 30.66 -2.21
N VAL A 870 27.64 31.86 -2.78
CA VAL A 870 28.81 32.43 -3.47
C VAL A 870 29.01 33.94 -3.24
N HIS A 871 30.27 34.39 -3.29
CA HIS A 871 30.63 35.82 -3.27
C HIS A 871 30.62 36.44 -4.67
N ASP A 872 31.18 35.72 -5.65
CA ASP A 872 31.41 36.19 -7.02
C ASP A 872 30.21 35.83 -7.92
N VAL A 873 29.07 36.50 -7.68
CA VAL A 873 27.77 36.14 -8.28
C VAL A 873 27.80 36.09 -9.79
N LYS A 874 28.39 37.09 -10.45
CA LYS A 874 28.38 37.21 -11.91
C LYS A 874 28.98 35.98 -12.57
N GLU A 875 30.18 35.61 -12.12
CA GLU A 875 30.92 34.48 -12.64
C GLU A 875 30.23 33.15 -12.30
N MET A 876 29.70 33.03 -11.08
CA MET A 876 29.06 31.78 -10.64
C MET A 876 27.67 31.55 -11.24
N VAL A 877 26.97 32.60 -11.69
CA VAL A 877 25.74 32.47 -12.48
C VAL A 877 26.03 31.83 -13.83
N ASP A 878 27.11 32.21 -14.51
CA ASP A 878 27.51 31.59 -15.77
C ASP A 878 27.91 30.13 -15.57
N VAL A 879 28.62 29.83 -14.48
CA VAL A 879 28.95 28.45 -14.07
C VAL A 879 27.68 27.64 -13.82
N ALA A 880 26.73 28.16 -13.05
CA ALA A 880 25.49 27.46 -12.73
C ALA A 880 24.66 27.16 -13.98
N LYS A 881 24.47 28.15 -14.87
CA LYS A 881 23.75 27.96 -16.14
C LYS A 881 24.43 26.92 -17.03
N THR A 882 25.75 26.96 -17.11
CA THR A 882 26.52 26.00 -17.92
C THR A 882 26.43 24.59 -17.33
N ALA A 883 26.57 24.45 -16.02
CA ALA A 883 26.45 23.17 -15.33
C ALA A 883 25.02 22.60 -15.43
N ASP A 884 23.99 23.41 -15.25
CA ASP A 884 22.59 23.00 -15.41
C ASP A 884 22.33 22.49 -16.84
N ALA A 885 22.85 23.16 -17.87
CA ALA A 885 22.72 22.71 -19.26
C ALA A 885 23.39 21.33 -19.49
N ILE A 886 24.44 20.99 -18.74
CA ILE A 886 25.14 19.71 -18.84
C ILE A 886 24.42 18.62 -18.03
N PHE A 887 24.03 18.91 -16.79
CA PHE A 887 23.64 17.89 -15.80
C PHE A 887 22.14 17.84 -15.49
N ARG A 888 21.37 18.92 -15.71
CA ARG A 888 19.94 19.01 -15.38
C ARG A 888 19.01 18.92 -16.61
N ASN A 889 19.55 18.75 -17.83
CA ASN A 889 18.83 19.08 -19.08
C ASN A 889 17.42 18.43 -19.21
N PRO A 890 16.37 19.24 -19.42
CA PRO A 890 15.00 18.78 -19.61
C PRO A 890 14.82 18.09 -20.97
N GLN A 891 14.02 17.02 -21.01
CA GLN A 891 13.45 16.55 -22.26
C GLN A 891 12.81 17.75 -22.99
N PRO A 892 13.10 17.98 -24.29
CA PRO A 892 12.49 19.09 -25.01
C PRO A 892 10.98 18.88 -25.01
N LYS A 893 10.24 19.82 -24.41
CA LYS A 893 8.78 19.91 -24.59
C LYS A 893 8.54 19.85 -26.09
N SER A 894 7.89 18.79 -26.56
CA SER A 894 7.53 18.65 -27.97
C SER A 894 6.83 19.94 -28.38
N ARG A 895 7.38 20.62 -29.39
CA ARG A 895 6.71 21.77 -30.01
C ARG A 895 5.30 21.33 -30.35
N SER A 896 4.30 21.94 -29.71
CA SER A 896 2.92 21.86 -30.19
C SER A 896 2.98 22.28 -31.65
N LYS A 897 2.68 21.34 -32.56
CA LYS A 897 2.40 21.71 -33.95
C LYS A 897 1.23 22.68 -33.90
N SER A 898 1.49 23.88 -34.42
CA SER A 898 0.52 24.93 -34.70
C SER A 898 -0.71 24.38 -35.42
#